data_AF-A0A1Y1UYX4-F1
#
_entry.id   AF-A0A1Y1UYX4-F1
#
_cell.length_a   1.000
_cell.length_b   1.000
_cell.length_c   1.000
_cell.angle_alpha   90.00
_cell.angle_beta   90.00
_cell.angle_gamma   90.00
#
_symmetry.space_group_name_H-M   'P 1'
#
loop_
_entity.id
_entity.type
_entity.pdbx_description
1 polymer ?
#
loop_
_entity_poly.entity_id
_entity_poly.type
_entity_poly.pdbx_seq_one_letter_code
_entity_poly.pdbx_strand_id
1 'polypeptide(L)'
;MKNSYFDNNKGLFFLQNSSITFDNCYFSKIFEILNGTYKYVFIFSRNGNQEIYINNSIFENIHNTLPLIFGKGLELQIKNTTFSNCYSNYGYLINISQQYKNELKIKNSRFSDTCTIFHGNNFNFDISNTIFENITFKNSLPAIIDSKFSEISISNTTFRNMNIMSKLFNEDSKYILNGIKLYNITTNSKALLHFLYKDISINHIDIENVFCVGDSGDTSLILYDSGEKEKVFDINDMNINVAYSNGPLIKLLGKNTNIILKDIKIENTHSFGSIIDNDSDNLKITISNSLFSNNNNENKINCGNIHFKNDLDITIFDTKFLNNNSKNYGGVMCINDISRMTLNLTSNEFSENSAIDGGALYITHRKNENDNELIHFIINNNTFYNNSAEYFGGAIFMELNNLSIKSTQKNIMEHNKSKILGGGLFLSNYYNKDVYDMFLFKDNFSNSIRNDYSSKPAYIALSSNYTNSFVELFSGDYLALEFALYDEFENIIEDITKFYSSMTIRVTLEEKNVISKRSTNILNYYLEGNIGSFLNGRCEMKNLRIYANPNQYKLKLNIENYDKEIKLKSDITIKINNCSKDHVKMKKNNVIYCETPKCKSTCPIYHSATCQSYSDEPVNVNDVNLNICKCNKGWSGDLCNIKIFIDFR
;
A
#
# COMPACT_ATOMS: atom_id res chain seq x y z
N MET A 1 43.47 22.62 -39.41
CA MET A 1 44.20 21.41 -39.80
C MET A 1 43.26 20.45 -40.48
N LYS A 2 43.69 19.85 -41.59
CA LYS A 2 42.89 18.89 -42.36
C LYS A 2 43.72 17.64 -42.65
N ASN A 3 43.10 16.46 -42.69
CA ASN A 3 43.74 15.20 -43.11
C ASN A 3 45.07 14.91 -42.38
N SER A 4 45.13 15.22 -41.09
CA SER A 4 46.38 15.19 -40.31
C SER A 4 46.41 13.97 -39.37
N TYR A 5 47.59 13.38 -39.21
CA TYR A 5 47.81 12.19 -38.37
C TYR A 5 48.76 12.53 -37.22
N PHE A 6 48.30 12.38 -35.98
CA PHE A 6 49.05 12.64 -34.76
C PHE A 6 49.13 11.38 -33.91
N ASP A 7 50.27 10.70 -33.92
CA ASP A 7 50.55 9.54 -33.07
C ASP A 7 51.84 9.76 -32.29
N ASN A 8 51.85 9.39 -31.01
CA ASN A 8 53.00 9.50 -30.12
C ASN A 8 53.54 10.94 -29.97
N ASN A 9 52.62 11.92 -29.88
CA ASN A 9 52.95 13.34 -29.76
C ASN A 9 52.85 13.82 -28.31
N LYS A 10 53.60 14.88 -27.95
CA LYS A 10 53.48 15.56 -26.65
C LYS A 10 52.87 16.94 -26.84
N GLY A 11 51.79 17.27 -26.14
CA GLY A 11 51.28 18.64 -26.01
C GLY A 11 51.05 19.38 -27.32
N LEU A 12 49.86 19.29 -27.91
CA LEU A 12 49.69 19.73 -29.29
C LEU A 12 49.41 21.23 -29.48
N PHE A 13 48.48 21.84 -28.73
CA PHE A 13 48.03 23.20 -29.01
C PHE A 13 47.85 24.07 -27.75
N PHE A 14 48.39 25.28 -27.82
CA PHE A 14 48.18 26.34 -26.84
C PHE A 14 47.51 27.53 -27.54
N LEU A 15 46.28 27.85 -27.16
CA LEU A 15 45.43 28.83 -27.86
C LEU A 15 45.28 30.12 -27.04
N GLN A 16 45.37 31.26 -27.72
CA GLN A 16 45.11 32.61 -27.18
C GLN A 16 44.29 33.39 -28.20
N ASN A 17 43.04 33.74 -27.84
CA ASN A 17 42.11 34.52 -28.67
C ASN A 17 42.05 34.06 -30.14
N SER A 18 41.93 32.74 -30.35
CA SER A 18 42.02 32.13 -31.66
C SER A 18 40.92 31.09 -31.89
N SER A 19 40.59 30.89 -33.16
CA SER A 19 39.71 29.82 -33.63
C SER A 19 40.54 28.74 -34.33
N ILE A 20 40.26 27.48 -34.04
CA ILE A 20 40.96 26.34 -34.65
C ILE A 20 39.97 25.26 -35.08
N THR A 21 40.17 24.75 -36.29
CA THR A 21 39.38 23.65 -36.84
C THR A 21 40.26 22.44 -37.13
N PHE A 22 39.86 21.29 -36.64
CA PHE A 22 40.38 19.97 -36.99
C PHE A 22 39.33 19.27 -37.85
N ASP A 23 39.71 18.81 -39.03
CA ASP A 23 38.79 18.17 -39.97
C ASP A 23 39.46 16.95 -40.60
N ASN A 24 38.85 15.78 -40.44
CA ASN A 24 39.40 14.50 -40.88
C ASN A 24 40.80 14.24 -40.30
N CYS A 25 40.95 14.41 -38.98
CA CYS A 25 42.22 14.19 -38.28
C CYS A 25 42.17 12.91 -37.43
N TYR A 26 43.33 12.31 -37.21
CA TYR A 26 43.51 11.15 -36.34
C TYR A 26 44.47 11.47 -35.19
N PHE A 27 44.09 11.13 -33.96
CA PHE A 27 44.87 11.36 -32.75
C PHE A 27 44.99 10.08 -31.92
N SER A 28 46.22 9.65 -31.64
CA SER A 28 46.49 8.52 -30.75
C SER A 28 47.73 8.76 -29.91
N LYS A 29 47.79 8.14 -28.71
CA LYS A 29 48.94 8.21 -27.79
C LYS A 29 49.48 9.64 -27.64
N ILE A 30 48.60 10.58 -27.31
CA ILE A 30 48.97 11.96 -27.03
C ILE A 30 49.39 12.05 -25.57
N PHE A 31 50.54 12.65 -25.28
CA PHE A 31 51.12 12.75 -23.95
C PHE A 31 51.15 14.19 -23.44
N GLU A 32 51.22 14.34 -22.12
CA GLU A 32 51.39 15.62 -21.46
C GLU A 32 52.70 16.35 -21.82
N ILE A 33 52.63 17.68 -21.91
CA ILE A 33 53.79 18.57 -22.00
C ILE A 33 53.76 19.60 -20.86
N LEU A 34 54.94 20.07 -20.46
CA LEU A 34 55.13 21.27 -19.67
C LEU A 34 55.63 22.39 -20.59
N ASN A 35 54.84 23.43 -20.79
CA ASN A 35 55.23 24.63 -21.53
C ASN A 35 55.18 25.85 -20.59
N GLY A 36 56.34 26.27 -20.11
CA GLY A 36 56.44 27.27 -19.04
C GLY A 36 55.79 26.77 -17.75
N THR A 37 54.80 27.51 -17.24
CA THR A 37 54.02 27.12 -16.04
C THR A 37 52.77 26.31 -16.36
N TYR A 38 52.51 26.00 -17.63
CA TYR A 38 51.29 25.31 -18.07
C TYR A 38 51.57 23.86 -18.41
N LYS A 39 50.70 22.97 -17.91
CA LYS A 39 50.71 21.54 -18.20
C LYS A 39 49.43 21.18 -18.95
N TYR A 40 49.55 20.53 -20.10
CA TYR A 40 48.40 20.16 -20.94
C TYR A 40 48.71 18.97 -21.87
N VAL A 41 47.66 18.38 -22.46
CA VAL A 41 47.76 17.18 -23.31
C VAL A 41 47.47 17.52 -24.78
N PHE A 42 46.24 17.87 -25.12
CA PHE A 42 45.86 18.19 -26.50
C PHE A 42 45.67 19.69 -26.70
N ILE A 43 44.75 20.32 -25.96
CA ILE A 43 44.46 21.75 -26.09
C ILE A 43 44.48 22.42 -24.73
N PHE A 44 45.19 23.55 -24.63
CA PHE A 44 45.11 24.49 -23.52
C PHE A 44 44.65 25.87 -24.00
N SER A 45 43.60 26.43 -23.37
CA SER A 45 43.11 27.80 -23.58
C SER A 45 43.06 28.57 -22.25
N ARG A 46 43.53 29.83 -22.25
CA ARG A 46 43.65 30.66 -21.03
C ARG A 46 42.66 31.83 -20.96
N ASN A 47 42.37 32.46 -22.08
CA ASN A 47 41.63 33.72 -22.15
C ASN A 47 40.30 33.44 -22.83
N GLY A 48 39.14 33.87 -22.33
CA GLY A 48 37.87 33.60 -23.02
C GLY A 48 37.87 34.05 -24.50
N ASN A 49 36.97 33.48 -25.31
CA ASN A 49 36.80 33.72 -26.76
C ASN A 49 37.68 32.86 -27.68
N GLN A 50 38.01 31.62 -27.31
CA GLN A 50 38.45 30.64 -28.32
C GLN A 50 37.27 29.84 -28.84
N GLU A 51 37.41 29.42 -30.09
CA GLU A 51 36.50 28.48 -30.73
C GLU A 51 37.29 27.27 -31.20
N ILE A 52 36.85 26.08 -30.82
CA ILE A 52 37.44 24.82 -31.27
C ILE A 52 36.38 24.02 -32.01
N TYR A 53 36.69 23.65 -33.25
CA TYR A 53 35.86 22.80 -34.08
C TYR A 53 36.59 21.49 -34.36
N ILE A 54 35.99 20.35 -34.00
CA ILE A 54 36.53 19.01 -34.25
C ILE A 54 35.51 18.27 -35.12
N ASN A 55 35.87 18.06 -36.38
CA ASN A 55 35.00 17.47 -37.40
C ASN A 55 35.62 16.20 -37.97
N ASN A 56 34.79 15.18 -38.22
CA ASN A 56 35.17 13.98 -38.97
C ASN A 56 36.43 13.28 -38.42
N SER A 57 36.71 13.39 -37.12
CA SER A 57 38.01 13.02 -36.55
C SER A 57 37.92 11.78 -35.65
N ILE A 58 39.07 11.18 -35.34
CA ILE A 58 39.17 10.02 -34.47
C ILE A 58 40.20 10.29 -33.37
N PHE A 59 39.82 10.02 -32.13
CA PHE A 59 40.68 10.03 -30.95
C PHE A 59 40.65 8.62 -30.35
N GLU A 60 41.81 7.97 -30.28
CA GLU A 60 41.88 6.61 -29.72
C GLU A 60 43.14 6.32 -28.91
N ASN A 61 42.99 5.48 -27.87
CA ASN A 61 44.09 4.99 -27.04
C ASN A 61 44.90 6.14 -26.40
N ILE A 62 44.17 7.10 -25.81
CA ILE A 62 44.76 8.28 -25.17
C ILE A 62 44.56 8.16 -23.66
N HIS A 63 45.65 7.97 -22.92
CA HIS A 63 45.64 7.83 -21.46
C HIS A 63 46.59 8.85 -20.82
N ASN A 64 46.05 9.77 -20.02
CA ASN A 64 46.84 10.88 -19.46
C ASN A 64 46.52 11.18 -18.00
N THR A 65 47.37 11.99 -17.35
CA THR A 65 47.11 12.47 -15.99
C THR A 65 46.24 13.73 -15.94
N LEU A 66 46.13 14.44 -17.06
CA LEU A 66 45.40 15.69 -17.21
C LEU A 66 44.23 15.53 -18.20
N PRO A 67 43.27 16.47 -18.20
CA PRO A 67 42.24 16.52 -19.23
C PRO A 67 42.86 16.67 -20.61
N LEU A 68 42.22 16.06 -21.61
CA LEU A 68 42.60 16.17 -23.00
C LEU A 68 42.47 17.63 -23.48
N ILE A 69 41.33 18.25 -23.19
CA ILE A 69 41.06 19.66 -23.49
C ILE A 69 40.89 20.40 -22.17
N PHE A 70 41.64 21.47 -21.99
CA PHE A 70 41.49 22.42 -20.89
C PHE A 70 41.27 23.82 -21.46
N GLY A 71 40.20 24.49 -21.06
CA GLY A 71 39.90 25.84 -21.53
C GLY A 71 39.20 26.72 -20.50
N LYS A 72 39.35 28.03 -20.63
CA LYS A 72 38.54 29.02 -19.90
C LYS A 72 37.79 29.89 -20.91
N GLY A 73 36.46 29.89 -20.88
CA GLY A 73 35.67 30.69 -21.83
C GLY A 73 35.78 30.19 -23.27
N LEU A 74 35.88 28.87 -23.46
CA LEU A 74 35.98 28.20 -24.76
C LEU A 74 34.58 27.86 -25.32
N GLU A 75 34.38 28.05 -26.62
CA GLU A 75 33.32 27.42 -27.41
C GLU A 75 33.85 26.15 -28.08
N LEU A 76 33.13 25.04 -27.95
CA LEU A 76 33.57 23.75 -28.45
C LEU A 76 32.47 23.09 -29.29
N GLN A 77 32.81 22.73 -30.52
CA GLN A 77 31.94 21.96 -31.40
C GLN A 77 32.63 20.67 -31.84
N ILE A 78 31.96 19.53 -31.59
CA ILE A 78 32.40 18.20 -31.99
C ILE A 78 31.35 17.62 -32.95
N LYS A 79 31.74 17.26 -34.17
CA LYS A 79 30.84 16.70 -35.17
C LYS A 79 31.45 15.47 -35.85
N ASN A 80 30.65 14.42 -36.04
CA ASN A 80 31.06 13.22 -36.75
C ASN A 80 32.41 12.67 -36.25
N THR A 81 32.61 12.65 -34.93
CA THR A 81 33.90 12.34 -34.33
C THR A 81 33.77 11.17 -33.38
N THR A 82 34.80 10.33 -33.32
CA THR A 82 34.85 9.17 -32.41
C THR A 82 35.93 9.36 -31.36
N PHE A 83 35.58 9.15 -30.10
CA PHE A 83 36.51 8.98 -28.97
C PHE A 83 36.40 7.53 -28.49
N SER A 84 37.50 6.78 -28.54
CA SER A 84 37.54 5.36 -28.17
C SER A 84 38.70 5.07 -27.23
N ASN A 85 38.48 4.37 -26.12
CA ASN A 85 39.55 4.04 -25.16
C ASN A 85 40.36 5.30 -24.77
N CYS A 86 39.64 6.32 -24.27
CA CYS A 86 40.21 7.63 -23.92
C CYS A 86 39.98 7.92 -22.45
N TYR A 87 41.07 8.08 -21.69
CA TYR A 87 41.04 8.18 -20.24
C TYR A 87 41.93 9.29 -19.70
N SER A 88 41.45 9.93 -18.63
CA SER A 88 42.23 10.85 -17.82
C SER A 88 42.20 10.46 -16.35
N ASN A 89 43.37 10.39 -15.69
CA ASN A 89 43.45 10.23 -14.23
C ASN A 89 42.95 11.48 -13.49
N TYR A 90 42.70 12.59 -14.20
CA TYR A 90 42.02 13.76 -13.66
C TYR A 90 40.52 13.47 -13.38
N GLY A 91 39.98 12.42 -14.01
CA GLY A 91 38.58 11.99 -13.88
C GLY A 91 37.73 12.35 -15.11
N TYR A 92 38.16 13.33 -15.91
CA TYR A 92 37.43 13.77 -17.10
C TYR A 92 38.30 14.13 -18.31
N LEU A 93 37.72 14.04 -19.52
CA LEU A 93 38.42 14.34 -20.78
C LEU A 93 38.46 15.84 -21.11
N ILE A 94 37.39 16.57 -20.84
CA ILE A 94 37.23 17.95 -21.29
C ILE A 94 36.85 18.80 -20.08
N ASN A 95 37.73 19.74 -19.73
CA ASN A 95 37.51 20.71 -18.68
C ASN A 95 37.36 22.10 -19.27
N ILE A 96 36.18 22.68 -19.10
CA ILE A 96 35.95 24.07 -19.47
C ILE A 96 35.45 24.82 -18.25
N SER A 97 36.22 25.80 -17.79
CA SER A 97 35.83 26.66 -16.66
C SER A 97 35.30 28.00 -17.18
N GLN A 98 34.31 28.61 -16.52
CA GLN A 98 33.68 29.82 -17.06
C GLN A 98 33.15 30.86 -16.06
N GLN A 99 33.05 32.09 -16.58
CA GLN A 99 32.38 33.27 -16.00
C GLN A 99 31.13 33.71 -16.81
N TYR A 100 30.92 33.20 -18.02
CA TYR A 100 29.82 33.56 -18.94
C TYR A 100 29.23 32.29 -19.59
N LYS A 101 27.99 32.33 -20.10
CA LYS A 101 27.32 31.19 -20.75
C LYS A 101 27.90 30.93 -22.15
N ASN A 102 28.86 30.03 -22.30
CA ASN A 102 29.28 29.57 -23.63
C ASN A 102 28.54 28.28 -24.05
N GLU A 103 28.69 27.96 -25.33
CA GLU A 103 28.02 26.84 -25.98
C GLU A 103 28.98 25.68 -26.25
N LEU A 104 28.53 24.46 -25.93
CA LEU A 104 29.19 23.21 -26.28
C LEU A 104 28.24 22.38 -27.15
N LYS A 105 28.64 22.09 -28.40
CA LYS A 105 27.84 21.30 -29.34
C LYS A 105 28.48 19.97 -29.65
N ILE A 106 27.70 18.89 -29.61
CA ILE A 106 28.12 17.55 -30.03
C ILE A 106 27.08 16.98 -30.98
N LYS A 107 27.48 16.62 -32.20
CA LYS A 107 26.55 16.06 -33.20
C LYS A 107 27.12 14.83 -33.87
N ASN A 108 26.29 13.81 -34.07
CA ASN A 108 26.63 12.61 -34.85
C ASN A 108 27.94 11.93 -34.37
N SER A 109 28.20 11.88 -33.07
CA SER A 109 29.50 11.46 -32.54
C SER A 109 29.39 10.19 -31.69
N ARG A 110 30.54 9.56 -31.40
CA ARG A 110 30.59 8.32 -30.62
C ARG A 110 31.67 8.42 -29.54
N PHE A 111 31.29 8.10 -28.31
CA PHE A 111 32.19 7.99 -27.16
C PHE A 111 32.08 6.57 -26.62
N SER A 112 33.14 5.80 -26.77
CA SER A 112 33.21 4.41 -26.33
C SER A 112 34.37 4.24 -25.37
N ASP A 113 34.13 3.57 -24.25
CA ASP A 113 35.20 3.21 -23.30
C ASP A 113 35.99 4.46 -22.85
N THR A 114 35.28 5.41 -22.22
CA THR A 114 35.83 6.67 -21.75
C THR A 114 35.59 6.88 -20.26
N CYS A 115 36.40 7.73 -19.61
CA CYS A 115 36.01 8.32 -18.33
C CYS A 115 34.88 9.36 -18.50
N THR A 116 34.56 10.12 -17.44
CA THR A 116 33.69 11.29 -17.55
C THR A 116 34.16 12.19 -18.70
N ILE A 117 33.24 12.70 -19.50
CA ILE A 117 33.64 13.38 -20.73
C ILE A 117 33.78 14.87 -20.47
N PHE A 118 32.77 15.49 -19.86
CA PHE A 118 32.73 16.94 -19.66
C PHE A 118 32.72 17.31 -18.18
N HIS A 119 33.51 18.33 -17.84
CA HIS A 119 33.50 19.00 -16.56
C HIS A 119 33.54 20.52 -16.73
N GLY A 120 32.76 21.24 -15.93
CA GLY A 120 32.65 22.71 -16.00
C GLY A 120 31.35 23.23 -15.38
N ASN A 121 31.15 24.54 -15.24
CA ASN A 121 29.88 25.10 -14.71
C ASN A 121 29.36 26.24 -15.60
N ASN A 122 28.04 26.43 -15.63
CA ASN A 122 27.33 27.49 -16.36
C ASN A 122 27.45 27.40 -17.90
N PHE A 123 27.22 26.22 -18.47
CA PHE A 123 27.30 25.98 -19.91
C PHE A 123 25.93 25.72 -20.55
N ASN A 124 25.86 25.98 -21.84
CA ASN A 124 24.78 25.49 -22.69
C ASN A 124 25.29 24.29 -23.50
N PHE A 125 24.77 23.10 -23.22
CA PHE A 125 25.09 21.87 -23.96
C PHE A 125 24.00 21.57 -24.98
N ASP A 126 24.39 21.35 -26.24
CA ASP A 126 23.53 20.81 -27.31
C ASP A 126 24.15 19.52 -27.85
N ILE A 127 23.63 18.37 -27.39
CA ILE A 127 24.07 17.04 -27.80
C ILE A 127 22.98 16.41 -28.66
N SER A 128 23.36 15.92 -29.85
CA SER A 128 22.41 15.29 -30.77
C SER A 128 23.00 14.09 -31.51
N ASN A 129 22.17 13.09 -31.79
CA ASN A 129 22.52 11.93 -32.61
C ASN A 129 23.83 11.25 -32.17
N THR A 130 24.06 11.13 -30.87
CA THR A 130 25.34 10.69 -30.31
C THR A 130 25.18 9.34 -29.62
N ILE A 131 26.26 8.55 -29.59
CA ILE A 131 26.30 7.24 -28.90
C ILE A 131 27.34 7.30 -27.80
N PHE A 132 26.94 6.99 -26.57
CA PHE A 132 27.80 6.76 -25.43
C PHE A 132 27.73 5.28 -25.05
N GLU A 133 28.85 4.58 -25.01
CA GLU A 133 28.81 3.13 -24.78
C GLU A 133 30.04 2.54 -24.10
N ASN A 134 29.86 1.35 -23.53
CA ASN A 134 30.92 0.54 -22.92
C ASN A 134 31.66 1.32 -21.82
N ILE A 135 30.95 2.15 -21.06
CA ILE A 135 31.51 2.99 -20.01
C ILE A 135 31.50 2.23 -18.69
N THR A 136 32.68 1.99 -18.12
CA THR A 136 32.82 1.31 -16.83
C THR A 136 33.85 2.04 -15.97
N PHE A 137 33.43 2.63 -14.84
CA PHE A 137 34.37 3.14 -13.84
C PHE A 137 33.74 3.36 -12.46
N LYS A 138 34.62 3.39 -11.44
CA LYS A 138 34.28 3.36 -10.01
C LYS A 138 34.43 4.71 -9.29
N ASN A 139 34.27 5.82 -10.00
CA ASN A 139 34.32 7.14 -9.38
C ASN A 139 32.90 7.68 -9.10
N SER A 140 32.81 8.73 -8.30
CA SER A 140 31.53 9.39 -7.96
C SER A 140 31.13 10.49 -8.94
N LEU A 141 31.97 10.79 -9.95
CA LEU A 141 31.66 11.82 -10.93
C LEU A 141 30.58 11.32 -11.89
N PRO A 142 29.68 12.21 -12.36
CA PRO A 142 28.72 11.86 -13.40
C PRO A 142 29.39 11.19 -14.60
N ALA A 143 28.73 10.20 -15.20
CA ALA A 143 29.32 9.38 -16.25
C ALA A 143 29.65 10.20 -17.51
N ILE A 144 28.85 11.22 -17.82
CA ILE A 144 28.92 11.96 -19.10
C ILE A 144 29.21 13.43 -18.89
N ILE A 145 28.37 14.13 -18.12
CA ILE A 145 28.48 15.59 -17.89
C ILE A 145 28.48 15.88 -16.40
N ASP A 146 29.65 16.27 -15.89
CA ASP A 146 29.80 16.85 -14.56
C ASP A 146 29.74 18.39 -14.63
N SER A 147 28.53 18.91 -14.82
CA SER A 147 28.33 20.36 -14.94
C SER A 147 27.15 20.93 -14.17
N LYS A 148 27.43 21.89 -13.29
CA LYS A 148 26.41 22.57 -12.47
C LYS A 148 25.89 23.85 -13.12
N PHE A 149 24.65 24.20 -12.81
CA PHE A 149 23.99 25.44 -13.23
C PHE A 149 23.96 25.62 -14.76
N SER A 150 23.94 24.52 -15.48
CA SER A 150 24.00 24.46 -16.94
C SER A 150 22.61 24.20 -17.53
N GLU A 151 22.45 24.55 -18.80
CA GLU A 151 21.28 24.20 -19.62
C GLU A 151 21.69 23.11 -20.60
N ILE A 152 21.11 21.92 -20.47
CA ILE A 152 21.54 20.73 -21.19
C ILE A 152 20.40 20.20 -22.04
N SER A 153 20.57 20.26 -23.36
CA SER A 153 19.67 19.68 -24.35
C SER A 153 20.33 18.45 -24.96
N ILE A 154 19.66 17.29 -24.85
CA ILE A 154 20.13 16.03 -25.43
C ILE A 154 19.03 15.47 -26.32
N SER A 155 19.35 15.19 -27.58
CA SER A 155 18.41 14.67 -28.56
C SER A 155 18.92 13.41 -29.29
N ASN A 156 18.03 12.46 -29.60
CA ASN A 156 18.31 11.29 -30.45
C ASN A 156 19.59 10.54 -30.05
N THR A 157 19.83 10.38 -28.75
CA THR A 157 21.12 9.93 -28.22
C THR A 157 20.94 8.61 -27.49
N THR A 158 21.89 7.69 -27.69
CA THR A 158 21.87 6.35 -27.08
C THR A 158 22.98 6.22 -26.05
N PHE A 159 22.61 5.74 -24.85
CA PHE A 159 23.52 5.34 -23.78
C PHE A 159 23.37 3.84 -23.61
N ARG A 160 24.45 3.06 -23.80
CA ARG A 160 24.36 1.61 -23.70
C ARG A 160 25.57 0.91 -23.09
N ASN A 161 25.33 -0.25 -22.49
CA ASN A 161 26.37 -1.10 -21.91
C ASN A 161 27.23 -0.33 -20.89
N MET A 162 26.60 0.18 -19.84
CA MET A 162 27.28 0.98 -18.83
C MET A 162 27.24 0.28 -17.47
N ASN A 163 28.37 0.29 -16.77
CA ASN A 163 28.45 -0.17 -15.39
C ASN A 163 29.15 0.92 -14.56
N ILE A 164 28.34 1.80 -13.97
CA ILE A 164 28.78 3.06 -13.40
C ILE A 164 28.45 3.12 -11.91
N MET A 165 29.32 3.73 -11.11
CA MET A 165 29.02 3.97 -9.69
C MET A 165 28.33 5.32 -9.42
N SER A 166 27.92 6.00 -10.48
CA SER A 166 27.42 7.37 -10.46
C SER A 166 26.19 7.53 -11.33
N LYS A 167 25.65 8.75 -11.35
CA LYS A 167 24.58 9.22 -12.21
C LYS A 167 25.09 9.56 -13.61
N LEU A 168 24.22 9.68 -14.62
CA LEU A 168 24.66 10.06 -15.98
C LEU A 168 25.12 11.52 -16.06
N PHE A 169 24.38 12.41 -15.41
CA PHE A 169 24.58 13.85 -15.49
C PHE A 169 24.50 14.49 -14.10
N ASN A 170 25.08 15.68 -13.95
CA ASN A 170 25.03 16.44 -12.70
C ASN A 170 23.59 16.88 -12.33
N GLU A 171 23.24 16.91 -11.04
CA GLU A 171 21.84 17.13 -10.64
C GLU A 171 21.40 18.61 -10.61
N ASP A 172 22.35 19.55 -10.53
CA ASP A 172 22.10 20.99 -10.34
C ASP A 172 21.84 21.76 -11.65
N SER A 173 21.46 21.06 -12.72
CA SER A 173 21.32 21.61 -14.08
C SER A 173 19.92 21.39 -14.65
N LYS A 174 19.55 22.21 -15.64
CA LYS A 174 18.27 22.08 -16.36
C LYS A 174 18.44 21.12 -17.53
N TYR A 175 17.50 20.19 -17.69
CA TYR A 175 17.54 19.17 -18.74
C TYR A 175 16.32 19.20 -19.65
N ILE A 176 16.58 19.10 -20.95
CA ILE A 176 15.59 18.81 -22.00
C ILE A 176 16.08 17.56 -22.71
N LEU A 177 15.37 16.45 -22.52
CA LEU A 177 15.73 15.14 -23.07
C LEU A 177 14.71 14.76 -24.14
N ASN A 178 15.15 14.46 -25.35
CA ASN A 178 14.26 14.09 -26.46
C ASN A 178 14.78 12.91 -27.28
N GLY A 179 14.02 11.82 -27.43
CA GLY A 179 14.46 10.67 -28.21
C GLY A 179 15.69 9.98 -27.59
N ILE A 180 15.68 9.79 -26.27
CA ILE A 180 16.78 9.19 -25.53
C ILE A 180 16.60 7.68 -25.42
N LYS A 181 17.70 6.93 -25.53
CA LYS A 181 17.70 5.48 -25.36
C LYS A 181 18.71 5.04 -24.31
N LEU A 182 18.26 4.29 -23.31
CA LEU A 182 19.06 3.76 -22.21
C LEU A 182 19.00 2.23 -22.23
N TYR A 183 20.11 1.56 -22.53
CA TYR A 183 20.15 0.10 -22.69
C TYR A 183 21.26 -0.57 -21.88
N ASN A 184 20.95 -1.64 -21.14
CA ASN A 184 21.96 -2.42 -20.42
C ASN A 184 22.83 -1.54 -19.51
N ILE A 185 22.19 -0.85 -18.58
CA ILE A 185 22.86 0.06 -17.64
C ILE A 185 22.73 -0.49 -16.23
N THR A 186 23.85 -0.66 -15.55
CA THR A 186 23.89 -0.93 -14.12
C THR A 186 24.47 0.28 -13.40
N THR A 187 23.78 0.76 -12.37
CA THR A 187 24.26 1.83 -11.49
C THR A 187 24.05 1.46 -10.03
N ASN A 188 24.99 1.83 -9.17
CA ASN A 188 24.79 1.79 -7.71
C ASN A 188 24.62 3.19 -7.10
N SER A 189 24.42 4.21 -7.95
CA SER A 189 24.19 5.58 -7.50
C SER A 189 22.78 5.77 -6.94
N LYS A 190 22.59 6.87 -6.20
CA LYS A 190 21.27 7.29 -5.68
C LYS A 190 20.21 7.35 -6.79
N ALA A 191 20.57 7.86 -7.97
CA ALA A 191 19.72 7.71 -9.15
C ALA A 191 20.51 7.79 -10.45
N LEU A 192 20.07 7.04 -11.47
CA LEU A 192 20.66 7.17 -12.81
C LEU A 192 20.45 8.57 -13.39
N LEU A 193 19.22 9.07 -13.27
CA LEU A 193 18.79 10.42 -13.62
C LEU A 193 18.35 11.14 -12.33
N HIS A 194 19.16 12.10 -11.88
CA HIS A 194 18.89 12.88 -10.67
C HIS A 194 18.72 14.35 -11.02
N PHE A 195 17.62 14.97 -10.59
CA PHE A 195 17.28 16.36 -10.91
C PHE A 195 16.88 17.12 -9.65
N LEU A 196 17.50 18.28 -9.41
CA LEU A 196 17.22 19.15 -8.27
C LEU A 196 16.70 20.52 -8.70
N TYR A 197 15.56 20.93 -8.14
CA TYR A 197 15.06 22.31 -8.08
C TYR A 197 14.81 22.99 -9.43
N LYS A 198 14.60 22.20 -10.49
CA LYS A 198 14.38 22.67 -11.86
C LYS A 198 13.14 22.04 -12.48
N ASP A 199 12.61 22.73 -13.48
CA ASP A 199 11.62 22.16 -14.38
C ASP A 199 12.34 21.24 -15.36
N ILE A 200 11.79 20.04 -15.56
CA ILE A 200 12.39 18.97 -16.38
C ILE A 200 11.37 18.51 -17.39
N SER A 201 11.80 18.34 -18.64
CA SER A 201 10.98 17.81 -19.72
C SER A 201 11.71 16.65 -20.40
N ILE A 202 11.05 15.50 -20.45
CA ILE A 202 11.52 14.28 -21.11
C ILE A 202 10.47 13.86 -22.13
N ASN A 203 10.87 13.79 -23.41
CA ASN A 203 10.00 13.39 -24.49
C ASN A 203 10.62 12.19 -25.21
N HIS A 204 9.85 11.13 -25.47
CA HIS A 204 10.31 9.94 -26.20
C HIS A 204 11.57 9.34 -25.57
N ILE A 205 11.43 8.59 -24.48
CA ILE A 205 12.54 7.88 -23.83
C ILE A 205 12.30 6.37 -23.79
N ASP A 206 13.24 5.61 -24.35
CA ASP A 206 13.26 4.14 -24.31
C ASP A 206 14.29 3.67 -23.28
N ILE A 207 13.86 2.85 -22.33
CA ILE A 207 14.68 2.33 -21.24
C ILE A 207 14.50 0.81 -21.20
N GLU A 208 15.60 0.07 -21.36
CA GLU A 208 15.57 -1.39 -21.32
C GLU A 208 16.78 -1.99 -20.61
N ASN A 209 16.53 -2.99 -19.77
CA ASN A 209 17.53 -3.69 -18.98
C ASN A 209 18.38 -2.74 -18.12
N VAL A 210 17.72 -1.93 -17.29
CA VAL A 210 18.38 -1.02 -16.35
C VAL A 210 18.28 -1.52 -14.91
N PHE A 211 19.41 -1.56 -14.22
CA PHE A 211 19.57 -2.10 -12.88
C PHE A 211 20.14 -1.04 -11.92
N CYS A 212 19.33 -0.59 -10.98
CA CYS A 212 19.69 0.33 -9.90
C CYS A 212 19.94 -0.48 -8.62
N VAL A 213 21.21 -0.81 -8.35
CA VAL A 213 21.65 -1.83 -7.38
C VAL A 213 22.38 -1.28 -6.15
N GLY A 214 22.21 0.00 -5.82
CA GLY A 214 22.82 0.56 -4.61
C GLY A 214 22.02 0.21 -3.34
N ASP A 215 22.18 1.01 -2.30
CA ASP A 215 21.57 0.72 -1.01
C ASP A 215 20.04 0.65 -1.07
N SER A 216 19.47 -0.24 -0.25
CA SER A 216 18.03 -0.51 -0.19
C SER A 216 17.26 0.75 0.17
N GLY A 217 16.25 1.09 -0.63
CA GLY A 217 15.39 2.26 -0.42
C GLY A 217 15.93 3.58 -0.97
N ASP A 218 17.22 3.67 -1.28
CA ASP A 218 17.87 4.94 -1.65
C ASP A 218 18.21 5.05 -3.14
N THR A 219 18.09 3.96 -3.90
CA THR A 219 18.42 3.94 -5.33
C THR A 219 17.20 3.95 -6.22
N SER A 220 17.31 4.69 -7.33
CA SER A 220 16.23 4.88 -8.30
C SER A 220 16.75 4.99 -9.73
N LEU A 221 15.85 4.77 -10.70
CA LEU A 221 16.11 5.15 -12.09
C LEU A 221 16.04 6.67 -12.22
N ILE A 222 14.98 7.27 -11.67
CA ILE A 222 14.73 8.70 -11.68
C ILE A 222 14.52 9.18 -10.25
N LEU A 223 15.24 10.23 -9.86
CA LEU A 223 15.00 10.97 -8.63
C LEU A 223 14.77 12.44 -8.98
N TYR A 224 13.59 12.95 -8.64
CA TYR A 224 13.18 14.32 -8.89
C TYR A 224 12.85 15.02 -7.59
N ASP A 225 13.53 16.14 -7.32
CA ASP A 225 13.26 17.00 -6.16
C ASP A 225 12.86 18.41 -6.62
N SER A 226 11.60 18.80 -6.37
CA SER A 226 11.10 20.14 -6.71
C SER A 226 11.67 21.24 -5.80
N GLY A 227 12.17 20.89 -4.61
CA GLY A 227 12.57 21.82 -3.57
C GLY A 227 11.38 22.55 -2.96
N GLU A 228 11.57 23.81 -2.55
CA GLU A 228 10.53 24.58 -1.83
C GLU A 228 9.45 25.19 -2.74
N LYS A 229 9.81 25.46 -4.01
CA LYS A 229 8.92 26.15 -4.97
C LYS A 229 8.22 25.14 -5.85
N GLU A 230 7.07 25.54 -6.39
CA GLU A 230 6.39 24.74 -7.40
C GLU A 230 7.30 24.53 -8.63
N LYS A 231 7.45 23.26 -9.01
CA LYS A 231 8.21 22.84 -10.18
C LYS A 231 7.47 21.75 -10.95
N VAL A 232 7.70 21.76 -12.26
CA VAL A 232 7.06 20.84 -13.20
C VAL A 232 8.03 19.76 -13.63
N PHE A 233 7.60 18.50 -13.51
CA PHE A 233 8.25 17.36 -14.14
C PHE A 233 7.29 16.76 -15.17
N ASP A 234 7.65 16.93 -16.44
CA ASP A 234 6.83 16.55 -17.58
C ASP A 234 7.51 15.42 -18.37
N ILE A 235 6.84 14.26 -18.44
CA ILE A 235 7.29 13.09 -19.18
C ILE A 235 6.19 12.71 -20.17
N ASN A 236 6.57 12.67 -21.44
CA ASN A 236 5.70 12.27 -22.54
C ASN A 236 6.37 11.17 -23.37
N ASP A 237 5.64 10.08 -23.64
CA ASP A 237 6.12 8.92 -24.37
C ASP A 237 7.38 8.30 -23.74
N MET A 238 7.19 7.58 -22.63
CA MET A 238 8.26 6.85 -21.94
C MET A 238 7.95 5.36 -21.99
N ASN A 239 8.91 4.57 -22.45
CA ASN A 239 8.82 3.11 -22.48
C ASN A 239 9.93 2.51 -21.61
N ILE A 240 9.54 1.87 -20.51
CA ILE A 240 10.42 1.12 -19.62
C ILE A 240 10.07 -0.36 -19.75
N ASN A 241 11.02 -1.16 -20.24
CA ASN A 241 10.88 -2.60 -20.33
C ASN A 241 12.04 -3.28 -19.57
N VAL A 242 11.70 -4.07 -18.55
CA VAL A 242 12.70 -4.75 -17.70
C VAL A 242 13.60 -3.76 -16.96
N ALA A 243 13.17 -3.36 -15.78
CA ALA A 243 13.96 -2.55 -14.86
C ALA A 243 13.98 -3.16 -13.45
N TYR A 244 15.11 -3.01 -12.76
CA TYR A 244 15.30 -3.47 -11.39
C TYR A 244 15.79 -2.31 -10.53
N SER A 245 15.16 -2.08 -9.37
CA SER A 245 15.60 -1.06 -8.41
C SER A 245 15.61 -1.56 -6.98
N ASN A 246 16.66 -1.28 -6.22
CA ASN A 246 16.72 -1.57 -4.79
C ASN A 246 15.92 -0.56 -3.94
N GLY A 247 15.44 0.52 -4.54
CA GLY A 247 14.46 1.44 -3.96
C GLY A 247 13.30 1.67 -4.92
N PRO A 248 12.64 2.84 -4.86
CA PRO A 248 11.66 3.21 -5.86
C PRO A 248 12.27 3.31 -7.26
N LEU A 249 11.50 3.05 -8.32
CA LEU A 249 12.00 3.27 -9.69
C LEU A 249 12.05 4.77 -10.00
N ILE A 250 10.97 5.48 -9.70
CA ILE A 250 10.80 6.93 -9.82
C ILE A 250 10.46 7.46 -8.43
N LYS A 251 11.34 8.30 -7.88
CA LYS A 251 11.15 8.91 -6.57
C LYS A 251 10.92 10.42 -6.72
N LEU A 252 9.86 10.91 -6.07
CA LEU A 252 9.43 12.30 -6.12
C LEU A 252 9.57 12.96 -4.74
N LEU A 253 10.24 14.10 -4.69
CA LEU A 253 10.55 14.87 -3.49
C LEU A 253 10.19 16.35 -3.64
N GLY A 254 10.11 17.03 -2.51
CA GLY A 254 9.98 18.48 -2.41
C GLY A 254 8.64 18.92 -1.79
N LYS A 255 8.36 20.22 -1.82
CA LYS A 255 7.21 20.80 -1.11
C LYS A 255 5.97 20.93 -1.99
N ASN A 256 6.14 21.40 -3.22
CA ASN A 256 5.07 21.62 -4.17
C ASN A 256 5.49 21.04 -5.52
N THR A 257 4.96 19.86 -5.85
CA THR A 257 5.42 19.09 -6.99
C THR A 257 4.28 18.91 -7.99
N ASN A 258 4.50 19.31 -9.23
CA ASN A 258 3.55 19.12 -10.32
C ASN A 258 4.11 18.13 -11.35
N ILE A 259 3.44 17.00 -11.53
CA ILE A 259 3.90 15.87 -12.33
C ILE A 259 2.91 15.60 -13.46
N ILE A 260 3.42 15.49 -14.68
CA ILE A 260 2.64 15.12 -15.86
C ILE A 260 3.29 13.89 -16.48
N LEU A 261 2.54 12.79 -16.52
CA LEU A 261 2.93 11.51 -17.09
C LEU A 261 1.93 11.15 -18.19
N LYS A 262 2.37 11.20 -19.45
CA LYS A 262 1.52 10.93 -20.60
C LYS A 262 2.17 9.88 -21.51
N ASP A 263 1.34 8.98 -22.03
CA ASP A 263 1.78 7.95 -22.99
C ASP A 263 2.91 7.08 -22.39
N ILE A 264 2.80 6.71 -21.11
CA ILE A 264 3.83 5.95 -20.38
C ILE A 264 3.54 4.47 -20.46
N LYS A 265 4.58 3.67 -20.71
CA LYS A 265 4.55 2.22 -20.69
C LYS A 265 5.63 1.70 -19.75
N ILE A 266 5.24 1.07 -18.63
CA ILE A 266 6.17 0.43 -17.67
C ILE A 266 5.82 -1.06 -17.56
N GLU A 267 6.73 -1.90 -18.05
CA GLU A 267 6.56 -3.35 -18.09
C GLU A 267 7.69 -4.10 -17.40
N ASN A 268 7.33 -5.21 -16.75
CA ASN A 268 8.28 -6.20 -16.23
C ASN A 268 9.30 -5.58 -15.25
N THR A 269 8.85 -4.63 -14.42
CA THR A 269 9.71 -3.95 -13.45
C THR A 269 9.62 -4.62 -12.07
N HIS A 270 10.77 -4.82 -11.44
CA HIS A 270 10.87 -5.27 -10.05
C HIS A 270 11.54 -4.19 -9.19
N SER A 271 10.87 -3.74 -8.14
CA SER A 271 11.43 -2.75 -7.22
C SER A 271 11.34 -3.21 -5.77
N PHE A 272 12.38 -2.97 -4.99
CA PHE A 272 12.36 -3.08 -3.52
C PHE A 272 11.85 -1.78 -2.87
N GLY A 273 10.82 -1.21 -3.50
CA GLY A 273 10.07 -0.02 -3.16
C GLY A 273 8.93 0.14 -4.17
N SER A 274 8.14 1.19 -4.09
CA SER A 274 7.11 1.48 -5.09
C SER A 274 7.75 1.88 -6.41
N ILE A 275 7.18 1.52 -7.55
CA ILE A 275 7.68 1.99 -8.86
C ILE A 275 7.62 3.50 -8.94
N ILE A 276 6.51 4.11 -8.51
CA ILE A 276 6.41 5.56 -8.33
C ILE A 276 6.17 5.80 -6.85
N ASP A 277 7.07 6.53 -6.20
CA ASP A 277 6.98 6.85 -4.78
C ASP A 277 6.96 8.37 -4.59
N ASN A 278 5.92 8.87 -3.93
CA ASN A 278 5.80 10.28 -3.56
C ASN A 278 6.14 10.51 -2.10
N ASP A 279 7.18 11.32 -1.89
CA ASP A 279 7.56 11.84 -0.58
C ASP A 279 7.34 13.36 -0.48
N SER A 280 6.69 13.99 -1.48
CA SER A 280 6.43 15.43 -1.46
C SER A 280 5.23 15.84 -0.59
N ASP A 281 5.27 17.04 -0.01
CA ASP A 281 4.23 17.55 0.89
C ASP A 281 2.90 17.81 0.15
N ASN A 282 2.97 18.44 -1.03
CA ASN A 282 1.83 18.74 -1.88
C ASN A 282 2.13 18.24 -3.31
N LEU A 283 1.42 17.20 -3.74
CA LEU A 283 1.56 16.62 -5.06
C LEU A 283 0.33 16.92 -5.92
N LYS A 284 0.56 17.49 -7.10
CA LYS A 284 -0.36 17.45 -8.21
C LYS A 284 0.17 16.51 -9.27
N ILE A 285 -0.58 15.47 -9.62
CA ILE A 285 -0.15 14.48 -10.60
C ILE A 285 -1.25 14.16 -11.61
N THR A 286 -0.88 14.16 -12.89
CA THR A 286 -1.72 13.67 -13.99
C THR A 286 -1.06 12.49 -14.67
N ILE A 287 -1.76 11.35 -14.74
CA ILE A 287 -1.34 10.16 -15.49
C ILE A 287 -2.38 9.89 -16.58
N SER A 288 -1.95 9.73 -17.82
CA SER A 288 -2.89 9.56 -18.94
C SER A 288 -2.38 8.65 -20.05
N ASN A 289 -3.32 7.94 -20.69
CA ASN A 289 -3.07 7.05 -21.83
C ASN A 289 -1.87 6.13 -21.62
N SER A 290 -1.79 5.52 -20.43
CA SER A 290 -0.60 4.79 -19.98
C SER A 290 -0.89 3.30 -19.73
N LEU A 291 0.17 2.49 -19.71
CA LEU A 291 0.14 1.06 -19.42
C LEU A 291 1.19 0.70 -18.36
N PHE A 292 0.73 0.11 -17.26
CA PHE A 292 1.57 -0.48 -16.23
C PHE A 292 1.25 -1.98 -16.17
N SER A 293 2.19 -2.83 -16.56
CA SER A 293 1.94 -4.27 -16.56
C SER A 293 3.09 -5.15 -16.09
N ASN A 294 2.74 -6.24 -15.40
CA ASN A 294 3.69 -7.22 -14.86
C ASN A 294 4.74 -6.57 -13.95
N ASN A 295 4.31 -5.62 -13.14
CA ASN A 295 5.19 -4.90 -12.24
C ASN A 295 5.08 -5.42 -10.81
N ASN A 296 6.21 -5.47 -10.09
CA ASN A 296 6.24 -5.98 -8.73
C ASN A 296 6.95 -5.03 -7.76
N ASN A 297 6.23 -4.60 -6.73
CA ASN A 297 6.84 -4.08 -5.51
C ASN A 297 7.11 -5.25 -4.55
N GLU A 298 8.38 -5.63 -4.46
CA GLU A 298 8.89 -6.75 -3.67
C GLU A 298 9.07 -6.40 -2.18
N ASN A 299 8.90 -5.13 -1.81
CA ASN A 299 9.07 -4.63 -0.45
C ASN A 299 7.83 -4.98 0.41
N LYS A 300 8.06 -5.55 1.59
CA LYS A 300 6.99 -5.94 2.53
C LYS A 300 6.51 -4.78 3.43
N ILE A 301 7.19 -3.65 3.38
CA ILE A 301 6.95 -2.46 4.20
C ILE A 301 6.36 -1.35 3.34
N ASN A 302 6.95 -1.07 2.17
CA ASN A 302 6.44 -0.05 1.26
C ASN A 302 5.20 -0.57 0.52
N CYS A 303 4.12 0.20 0.49
CA CYS A 303 2.87 -0.18 -0.17
C CYS A 303 2.79 0.35 -1.61
N GLY A 304 1.93 -0.24 -2.45
CA GLY A 304 1.69 0.23 -3.81
C GLY A 304 2.79 -0.13 -4.81
N ASN A 305 2.42 -0.35 -6.08
CA ASN A 305 3.35 -0.05 -7.17
C ASN A 305 3.46 1.46 -7.38
N ILE A 306 2.38 2.20 -7.08
CA ILE A 306 2.34 3.65 -7.02
C ILE A 306 1.95 4.03 -5.60
N HIS A 307 2.78 4.82 -4.92
CA HIS A 307 2.55 5.24 -3.55
C HIS A 307 2.39 6.76 -3.46
N PHE A 308 1.29 7.19 -2.86
CA PHE A 308 0.97 8.59 -2.62
C PHE A 308 0.66 8.82 -1.14
N LYS A 309 1.14 9.96 -0.62
CA LYS A 309 0.87 10.41 0.75
C LYS A 309 0.88 11.94 0.83
N ASN A 310 0.47 12.48 1.98
CA ASN A 310 0.31 13.92 2.25
C ASN A 310 -0.85 14.56 1.46
N ASP A 311 -0.72 15.82 1.02
CA ASP A 311 -1.74 16.55 0.28
C ASP A 311 -1.69 16.23 -1.22
N LEU A 312 -2.83 15.85 -1.79
CA LEU A 312 -2.89 15.19 -3.10
C LEU A 312 -3.95 15.79 -4.04
N ASP A 313 -3.57 16.08 -5.28
CA ASP A 313 -4.45 16.33 -6.42
C ASP A 313 -4.09 15.35 -7.54
N ILE A 314 -4.80 14.22 -7.60
CA ILE A 314 -4.50 13.08 -8.47
C ILE A 314 -5.56 13.00 -9.57
N THR A 315 -5.11 13.01 -10.83
CA THR A 315 -5.96 12.75 -11.99
C THR A 315 -5.36 11.62 -12.83
N ILE A 316 -6.10 10.53 -13.01
CA ILE A 316 -5.69 9.38 -13.83
C ILE A 316 -6.80 9.01 -14.79
N PHE A 317 -6.49 8.96 -16.09
CA PHE A 317 -7.46 8.58 -17.09
C PHE A 317 -6.90 7.78 -18.25
N ASP A 318 -7.79 6.99 -18.88
CA ASP A 318 -7.48 6.14 -20.04
C ASP A 318 -6.23 5.27 -19.82
N THR A 319 -6.01 4.79 -18.59
CA THR A 319 -4.81 4.06 -18.19
C THR A 319 -5.13 2.62 -17.82
N LYS A 320 -4.22 1.70 -18.15
CA LYS A 320 -4.34 0.27 -17.87
C LYS A 320 -3.30 -0.20 -16.86
N PHE A 321 -3.76 -0.93 -15.85
CA PHE A 321 -2.95 -1.56 -14.82
C PHE A 321 -3.21 -3.07 -14.83
N LEU A 322 -2.30 -3.84 -15.43
CA LEU A 322 -2.49 -5.26 -15.72
C LEU A 322 -1.46 -6.12 -14.96
N ASN A 323 -1.92 -7.08 -14.15
CA ASN A 323 -1.05 -8.04 -13.48
C ASN A 323 0.08 -7.38 -12.67
N ASN A 324 -0.24 -6.32 -11.92
CA ASN A 324 0.71 -5.69 -11.01
C ASN A 324 0.53 -6.26 -9.60
N ASN A 325 1.65 -6.52 -8.92
CA ASN A 325 1.67 -7.11 -7.59
C ASN A 325 2.39 -6.20 -6.59
N SER A 326 1.85 -6.07 -5.39
CA SER A 326 2.57 -5.51 -4.24
C SER A 326 2.62 -6.56 -3.14
N LYS A 327 3.78 -6.76 -2.51
CA LYS A 327 3.88 -7.60 -1.31
C LYS A 327 3.28 -6.97 -0.06
N ASN A 328 2.83 -5.72 -0.15
CA ASN A 328 2.10 -5.05 0.91
C ASN A 328 0.72 -4.62 0.38
N TYR A 329 0.18 -3.49 0.81
CA TYR A 329 -1.14 -3.01 0.42
C TYR A 329 -1.17 -2.34 -0.96
N GLY A 330 -2.31 -2.40 -1.64
CA GLY A 330 -2.54 -1.73 -2.92
C GLY A 330 -1.73 -2.35 -4.06
N GLY A 331 -2.30 -3.31 -4.80
CA GLY A 331 -1.52 -4.01 -5.84
C GLY A 331 -1.09 -3.08 -6.96
N VAL A 332 -1.87 -2.03 -7.22
CA VAL A 332 -1.51 -0.93 -8.11
C VAL A 332 -1.14 0.30 -7.29
N MET A 333 -2.07 0.82 -6.51
CA MET A 333 -1.92 2.11 -5.85
C MET A 333 -2.20 2.01 -4.35
N CYS A 334 -1.32 2.61 -3.56
CA CYS A 334 -1.51 2.80 -2.14
C CYS A 334 -1.52 4.30 -1.83
N ILE A 335 -2.56 4.76 -1.15
CA ILE A 335 -2.68 6.13 -0.67
C ILE A 335 -2.85 6.10 0.85
N ASN A 336 -1.94 6.72 1.59
CA ASN A 336 -1.95 6.77 3.06
C ASN A 336 -1.52 8.14 3.58
N ASP A 337 -1.60 8.34 4.90
CA ASP A 337 -1.17 9.58 5.57
C ASP A 337 -1.70 10.86 4.89
N ILE A 338 -2.96 10.81 4.47
CA ILE A 338 -3.65 11.88 3.75
C ILE A 338 -4.26 12.87 4.74
N SER A 339 -4.01 14.16 4.53
CA SER A 339 -4.77 15.29 5.10
C SER A 339 -5.84 15.75 4.12
N ARG A 340 -5.45 16.15 2.91
CA ARG A 340 -6.37 16.60 1.84
C ARG A 340 -6.13 15.83 0.56
N MET A 341 -7.21 15.38 -0.09
CA MET A 341 -7.10 14.71 -1.38
C MET A 341 -8.25 15.04 -2.33
N THR A 342 -7.91 15.32 -3.58
CA THR A 342 -8.82 15.15 -4.73
C THR A 342 -8.31 13.99 -5.57
N LEU A 343 -9.15 12.96 -5.73
CA LEU A 343 -8.84 11.79 -6.54
C LEU A 343 -9.84 11.68 -7.69
N ASN A 344 -9.35 11.82 -8.92
CA ASN A 344 -10.10 11.64 -10.15
C ASN A 344 -9.58 10.44 -10.95
N LEU A 345 -10.39 9.39 -11.03
CA LEU A 345 -10.15 8.19 -11.82
C LEU A 345 -11.23 8.08 -12.90
N THR A 346 -10.85 8.20 -14.17
CA THR A 346 -11.81 8.13 -15.28
C THR A 346 -11.36 7.16 -16.38
N SER A 347 -12.22 6.22 -16.77
CA SER A 347 -11.96 5.31 -17.90
C SER A 347 -10.69 4.44 -17.74
N ASN A 348 -10.36 4.01 -16.52
CA ASN A 348 -9.21 3.16 -16.27
C ASN A 348 -9.58 1.66 -16.16
N GLU A 349 -8.61 0.81 -16.44
CA GLU A 349 -8.72 -0.65 -16.32
C GLU A 349 -7.72 -1.17 -15.28
N PHE A 350 -8.23 -1.81 -14.23
CA PHE A 350 -7.44 -2.48 -13.20
C PHE A 350 -7.73 -3.98 -13.30
N SER A 351 -6.82 -4.73 -13.93
CA SER A 351 -7.01 -6.16 -14.19
C SER A 351 -5.91 -7.01 -13.56
N GLU A 352 -6.31 -8.11 -12.90
CA GLU A 352 -5.38 -9.14 -12.41
C GLU A 352 -4.33 -8.65 -11.40
N ASN A 353 -4.59 -7.54 -10.71
CA ASN A 353 -3.64 -7.00 -9.73
C ASN A 353 -3.80 -7.68 -8.36
N SER A 354 -2.71 -7.74 -7.58
CA SER A 354 -2.72 -8.41 -6.28
C SER A 354 -1.94 -7.71 -5.17
N ALA A 355 -2.46 -7.82 -3.93
CA ALA A 355 -1.86 -7.26 -2.71
C ALA A 355 -2.35 -7.96 -1.42
N ILE A 356 -1.87 -7.50 -0.26
CA ILE A 356 -2.40 -7.93 1.05
C ILE A 356 -3.84 -7.44 1.23
N ASP A 357 -4.06 -6.14 1.09
CA ASP A 357 -5.38 -5.49 1.10
C ASP A 357 -5.47 -4.56 -0.10
N GLY A 358 -6.66 -4.50 -0.71
CA GLY A 358 -6.86 -3.66 -1.89
C GLY A 358 -6.09 -4.18 -3.09
N GLY A 359 -6.57 -5.27 -3.72
CA GLY A 359 -5.84 -5.92 -4.82
C GLY A 359 -5.46 -4.96 -5.96
N ALA A 360 -6.23 -3.90 -6.18
CA ALA A 360 -5.83 -2.77 -7.01
C ALA A 360 -5.51 -1.52 -6.16
N LEU A 361 -6.47 -1.06 -5.34
CA LEU A 361 -6.38 0.21 -4.64
C LEU A 361 -6.50 0.03 -3.13
N TYR A 362 -5.60 0.68 -2.39
CA TYR A 362 -5.66 0.77 -0.93
C TYR A 362 -5.61 2.24 -0.50
N ILE A 363 -6.61 2.70 0.25
CA ILE A 363 -6.73 4.11 0.65
C ILE A 363 -7.02 4.23 2.14
N THR A 364 -6.18 4.98 2.86
CA THR A 364 -6.33 5.23 4.30
C THR A 364 -6.00 6.67 4.67
N HIS A 365 -6.62 7.17 5.75
CA HIS A 365 -6.35 8.50 6.29
C HIS A 365 -5.28 8.46 7.40
N ARG A 366 -4.76 9.64 7.78
CA ARG A 366 -3.82 9.79 8.89
C ARG A 366 -4.52 9.54 10.24
N LYS A 367 -3.96 8.69 11.09
CA LYS A 367 -4.61 8.20 12.34
C LYS A 367 -4.92 9.26 13.42
N ASN A 368 -4.39 10.49 13.33
CA ASN A 368 -4.30 11.41 14.47
C ASN A 368 -4.99 12.78 14.32
N GLU A 369 -5.73 13.05 13.24
CA GLU A 369 -6.34 14.37 13.03
C GLU A 369 -7.87 14.33 13.18
N ASN A 370 -8.39 15.21 14.04
CA ASN A 370 -9.82 15.50 14.22
C ASN A 370 -10.38 16.38 13.08
N ASP A 371 -9.71 16.40 11.93
CA ASP A 371 -9.95 17.43 10.94
C ASP A 371 -11.13 17.10 10.02
N ASN A 372 -12.01 18.10 9.90
CA ASN A 372 -13.14 18.15 8.96
C ASN A 372 -12.67 18.29 7.50
N GLU A 373 -11.45 17.86 7.17
CA GLU A 373 -10.88 18.03 5.85
C GLU A 373 -11.56 17.11 4.83
N LEU A 374 -11.94 17.71 3.72
CA LEU A 374 -12.79 17.10 2.70
C LEU A 374 -11.92 16.31 1.72
N ILE A 375 -12.12 14.99 1.72
CA ILE A 375 -11.58 14.13 0.68
C ILE A 375 -12.61 14.04 -0.45
N HIS A 376 -12.20 14.40 -1.67
CA HIS A 376 -13.04 14.44 -2.85
C HIS A 376 -12.75 13.30 -3.81
N PHE A 377 -13.77 12.47 -4.08
CA PHE A 377 -13.68 11.37 -5.03
C PHE A 377 -14.50 11.65 -6.29
N ILE A 378 -13.88 11.39 -7.44
CA ILE A 378 -14.49 11.34 -8.76
C ILE A 378 -14.04 10.04 -9.41
N ILE A 379 -14.93 9.04 -9.52
CA ILE A 379 -14.60 7.72 -10.08
C ILE A 379 -15.64 7.39 -11.16
N ASN A 380 -15.26 7.46 -12.43
CA ASN A 380 -16.18 7.27 -13.56
C ASN A 380 -15.66 6.28 -14.59
N ASN A 381 -16.53 5.41 -15.10
CA ASN A 381 -16.23 4.46 -16.20
C ASN A 381 -15.01 3.56 -15.94
N ASN A 382 -14.68 3.23 -14.69
CA ASN A 382 -13.54 2.35 -14.39
C ASN A 382 -13.97 0.89 -14.32
N THR A 383 -13.08 -0.01 -14.71
CA THR A 383 -13.27 -1.46 -14.61
C THR A 383 -12.24 -2.07 -13.67
N PHE A 384 -12.70 -2.81 -12.67
CA PHE A 384 -11.88 -3.63 -11.78
C PHE A 384 -12.21 -5.10 -12.03
N TYR A 385 -11.28 -5.80 -12.66
CA TYR A 385 -11.49 -7.17 -13.13
C TYR A 385 -10.46 -8.14 -12.53
N ASN A 386 -10.94 -9.22 -11.92
CA ASN A 386 -10.09 -10.33 -11.44
C ASN A 386 -8.90 -9.90 -10.54
N ASN A 387 -9.04 -8.80 -9.80
CA ASN A 387 -8.04 -8.39 -8.82
C ASN A 387 -8.17 -9.26 -7.56
N SER A 388 -7.08 -9.42 -6.81
CA SER A 388 -7.07 -10.26 -5.62
C SER A 388 -6.38 -9.64 -4.40
N ALA A 389 -6.96 -9.88 -3.23
CA ALA A 389 -6.38 -9.48 -1.94
C ALA A 389 -6.22 -10.69 -1.01
N GLU A 390 -5.17 -10.70 -0.20
CA GLU A 390 -4.97 -11.72 0.82
C GLU A 390 -5.99 -11.60 1.96
N TYR A 391 -6.36 -10.40 2.39
CA TYR A 391 -7.29 -10.23 3.51
C TYR A 391 -8.58 -9.56 3.07
N PHE A 392 -8.54 -8.27 2.75
CA PHE A 392 -9.73 -7.45 2.54
C PHE A 392 -9.69 -6.67 1.22
N GLY A 393 -10.86 -6.49 0.59
CA GLY A 393 -11.01 -5.61 -0.57
C GLY A 393 -10.29 -6.15 -1.80
N GLY A 394 -10.85 -7.18 -2.44
CA GLY A 394 -10.18 -7.85 -3.57
C GLY A 394 -9.84 -6.90 -4.72
N ALA A 395 -10.64 -5.86 -4.97
CA ALA A 395 -10.25 -4.73 -5.81
C ALA A 395 -9.83 -3.52 -4.98
N ILE A 396 -10.71 -3.05 -4.08
CA ILE A 396 -10.51 -1.80 -3.35
C ILE A 396 -10.66 -2.01 -1.85
N PHE A 397 -9.71 -1.49 -1.09
CA PHE A 397 -9.80 -1.32 0.35
C PHE A 397 -9.81 0.19 0.70
N MET A 398 -10.76 0.63 1.53
CA MET A 398 -10.80 2.01 2.02
C MET A 398 -11.07 2.10 3.53
N GLU A 399 -10.30 2.94 4.22
CA GLU A 399 -10.54 3.35 5.61
C GLU A 399 -10.46 4.88 5.73
N LEU A 400 -11.61 5.53 5.57
CA LEU A 400 -11.75 7.00 5.58
C LEU A 400 -12.86 7.42 6.55
N ASN A 401 -12.67 8.53 7.26
CA ASN A 401 -13.68 9.05 8.20
C ASN A 401 -14.64 10.06 7.54
N ASN A 402 -14.14 10.90 6.62
CA ASN A 402 -14.87 12.03 6.01
C ASN A 402 -14.76 11.99 4.47
N LEU A 403 -15.61 11.17 3.84
CA LEU A 403 -15.63 11.00 2.39
C LEU A 403 -16.73 11.86 1.73
N SER A 404 -16.33 12.82 0.89
CA SER A 404 -17.24 13.59 0.03
C SER A 404 -17.12 13.09 -1.41
N ILE A 405 -18.21 12.55 -1.93
CA ILE A 405 -18.22 11.98 -3.29
C ILE A 405 -18.96 12.94 -4.20
N LYS A 406 -18.26 13.46 -5.21
CA LYS A 406 -18.80 14.49 -6.10
C LYS A 406 -19.57 13.91 -7.28
N SER A 407 -19.06 12.82 -7.87
CA SER A 407 -19.68 12.16 -9.01
C SER A 407 -19.09 10.77 -9.20
N THR A 408 -19.94 9.78 -9.40
CA THR A 408 -19.54 8.43 -9.79
C THR A 408 -20.57 7.82 -10.74
N GLN A 409 -20.11 7.30 -11.88
CA GLN A 409 -20.99 6.71 -12.88
C GLN A 409 -20.29 5.53 -13.57
N LYS A 410 -21.06 4.46 -13.81
CA LYS A 410 -20.71 3.34 -14.71
C LYS A 410 -19.40 2.62 -14.38
N ASN A 411 -19.07 2.48 -13.09
CA ASN A 411 -17.93 1.65 -12.70
C ASN A 411 -18.35 0.19 -12.58
N ILE A 412 -17.45 -0.74 -12.90
CA ILE A 412 -17.72 -2.18 -12.89
C ILE A 412 -16.69 -2.87 -12.00
N MET A 413 -17.15 -3.74 -11.10
CA MET A 413 -16.32 -4.64 -10.30
C MET A 413 -16.73 -6.08 -10.59
N GLU A 414 -15.86 -6.83 -11.27
CA GLU A 414 -16.17 -8.17 -11.75
C GLU A 414 -15.07 -9.18 -11.40
N HIS A 415 -15.46 -10.33 -10.87
CA HIS A 415 -14.57 -11.46 -10.57
C HIS A 415 -13.41 -11.18 -9.61
N ASN A 416 -13.49 -10.11 -8.82
CA ASN A 416 -12.48 -9.79 -7.82
C ASN A 416 -12.60 -10.72 -6.59
N LYS A 417 -11.47 -10.97 -5.92
CA LYS A 417 -11.38 -11.95 -4.85
C LYS A 417 -10.65 -11.42 -3.62
N SER A 418 -11.18 -11.64 -2.43
CA SER A 418 -10.44 -11.52 -1.17
C SER A 418 -10.45 -12.85 -0.43
N LYS A 419 -9.56 -13.13 0.53
CA LYS A 419 -9.70 -14.35 1.34
C LYS A 419 -10.66 -14.19 2.51
N ILE A 420 -10.76 -13.00 3.11
CA ILE A 420 -11.55 -12.77 4.33
C ILE A 420 -12.89 -12.11 4.00
N LEU A 421 -12.91 -10.83 3.60
CA LEU A 421 -14.15 -10.09 3.32
C LEU A 421 -13.97 -9.04 2.22
N GLY A 422 -15.06 -8.61 1.60
CA GLY A 422 -15.08 -7.58 0.56
C GLY A 422 -14.40 -8.04 -0.72
N GLY A 423 -14.95 -9.03 -1.42
CA GLY A 423 -14.38 -9.57 -2.65
C GLY A 423 -14.15 -8.51 -3.72
N GLY A 424 -15.08 -7.57 -3.89
CA GLY A 424 -14.88 -6.35 -4.67
C GLY A 424 -14.35 -5.22 -3.81
N LEU A 425 -15.18 -4.76 -2.87
CA LEU A 425 -14.94 -3.55 -2.07
C LEU A 425 -14.96 -3.84 -0.57
N PHE A 426 -13.99 -3.30 0.17
CA PHE A 426 -14.00 -3.30 1.63
C PHE A 426 -13.93 -1.87 2.20
N LEU A 427 -14.86 -1.53 3.10
CA LEU A 427 -14.92 -0.23 3.79
C LEU A 427 -14.74 -0.40 5.30
N SER A 428 -13.69 0.14 5.91
CA SER A 428 -13.46 -0.01 7.36
C SER A 428 -14.32 0.95 8.20
N ASN A 429 -14.51 2.20 7.78
CA ASN A 429 -15.34 3.17 8.49
C ASN A 429 -16.42 3.68 7.53
N TYR A 430 -17.68 3.59 7.93
CA TYR A 430 -18.81 3.85 7.05
C TYR A 430 -19.83 4.79 7.67
N TYR A 431 -20.07 5.91 6.98
CA TYR A 431 -21.19 6.81 7.27
C TYR A 431 -22.01 7.18 6.03
N ASN A 432 -21.59 6.79 4.82
CA ASN A 432 -22.27 7.22 3.59
C ASN A 432 -22.70 6.06 2.68
N LYS A 433 -24.03 5.88 2.56
CA LYS A 433 -24.69 4.89 1.69
C LYS A 433 -24.33 5.01 0.21
N ASP A 434 -23.86 6.17 -0.23
CA ASP A 434 -23.67 6.42 -1.66
C ASP A 434 -22.55 5.57 -2.31
N VAL A 435 -21.57 5.04 -1.55
CA VAL A 435 -20.35 4.41 -2.10
C VAL A 435 -20.61 3.10 -2.86
N TYR A 436 -21.54 2.25 -2.40
CA TYR A 436 -21.78 0.97 -3.08
C TYR A 436 -22.65 1.14 -4.33
N ASP A 437 -23.53 2.15 -4.38
CA ASP A 437 -24.35 2.47 -5.56
C ASP A 437 -23.50 2.94 -6.76
N MET A 438 -22.19 3.17 -6.56
CA MET A 438 -21.23 3.64 -7.56
C MET A 438 -20.73 2.56 -8.50
N PHE A 439 -20.89 1.29 -8.11
CA PHE A 439 -20.30 0.14 -8.78
C PHE A 439 -21.37 -0.86 -9.17
N LEU A 440 -21.29 -1.34 -10.41
CA LEU A 440 -21.97 -2.56 -10.83
C LEU A 440 -21.11 -3.76 -10.43
N PHE A 441 -21.57 -4.51 -9.43
CA PHE A 441 -20.89 -5.70 -8.97
C PHE A 441 -21.36 -6.95 -9.70
N LYS A 442 -20.41 -7.79 -10.11
CA LYS A 442 -20.66 -9.09 -10.76
C LYS A 442 -19.71 -10.14 -10.23
N ASP A 443 -20.25 -11.15 -9.56
CA ASP A 443 -19.53 -12.36 -9.17
C ASP A 443 -18.17 -12.07 -8.51
N ASN A 444 -18.14 -11.20 -7.50
CA ASN A 444 -16.96 -11.05 -6.65
C ASN A 444 -17.07 -11.95 -5.43
N PHE A 445 -15.94 -12.45 -4.94
CA PHE A 445 -15.92 -13.51 -3.94
C PHE A 445 -14.99 -13.19 -2.78
N SER A 446 -15.43 -13.53 -1.57
CA SER A 446 -14.54 -13.72 -0.43
C SER A 446 -14.38 -15.22 -0.20
N ASN A 447 -13.15 -15.70 -0.38
CA ASN A 447 -12.83 -17.12 -0.50
C ASN A 447 -13.67 -17.80 -1.60
N SER A 448 -14.65 -18.61 -1.23
CA SER A 448 -15.58 -19.30 -2.13
C SER A 448 -17.02 -18.79 -2.04
N ILE A 449 -17.28 -17.74 -1.25
CA ILE A 449 -18.61 -17.17 -1.04
C ILE A 449 -18.72 -15.86 -1.82
N ARG A 450 -19.86 -15.66 -2.48
CA ARG A 450 -20.14 -14.38 -3.15
C ARG A 450 -20.19 -13.26 -2.11
N ASN A 451 -19.30 -12.29 -2.23
CA ASN A 451 -19.19 -11.16 -1.33
C ASN A 451 -18.72 -9.96 -2.15
N ASP A 452 -19.69 -9.22 -2.68
CA ASP A 452 -19.43 -8.09 -3.57
C ASP A 452 -18.78 -6.92 -2.81
N TYR A 453 -19.26 -6.68 -1.60
CA TYR A 453 -18.72 -5.68 -0.69
C TYR A 453 -18.93 -6.10 0.77
N SER A 454 -18.11 -5.58 1.67
CA SER A 454 -18.22 -5.80 3.12
C SER A 454 -17.58 -4.65 3.89
N SER A 455 -17.84 -4.57 5.19
CA SER A 455 -17.09 -3.72 6.10
C SER A 455 -16.49 -4.52 7.25
N LYS A 456 -15.83 -3.82 8.18
CA LYS A 456 -15.53 -4.36 9.51
C LYS A 456 -16.84 -4.68 10.26
N PRO A 457 -16.78 -5.50 11.34
CA PRO A 457 -17.90 -5.68 12.25
C PRO A 457 -18.40 -4.37 12.83
N ALA A 458 -19.72 -4.13 12.72
CA ALA A 458 -20.39 -2.91 13.13
C ALA A 458 -21.26 -3.12 14.38
N TYR A 459 -22.03 -4.21 14.40
CA TYR A 459 -22.90 -4.52 15.51
C TYR A 459 -23.16 -6.00 15.69
N ILE A 460 -23.56 -6.36 16.92
CA ILE A 460 -24.01 -7.70 17.27
C ILE A 460 -25.50 -7.61 17.60
N ALA A 461 -26.30 -8.52 17.04
CA ALA A 461 -27.72 -8.61 17.33
C ALA A 461 -28.11 -10.03 17.75
N LEU A 462 -29.12 -10.10 18.62
CA LEU A 462 -29.72 -11.36 19.04
C LEU A 462 -30.56 -11.93 17.89
N SER A 463 -30.30 -13.17 17.50
CA SER A 463 -30.99 -13.88 16.42
C SER A 463 -32.06 -14.85 16.92
N SER A 464 -32.10 -15.15 18.23
CA SER A 464 -33.10 -16.06 18.79
C SER A 464 -34.51 -15.45 18.80
N ASN A 465 -35.53 -16.29 18.57
CA ASN A 465 -36.96 -15.95 18.45
C ASN A 465 -37.62 -15.51 19.78
N TYR A 466 -36.95 -14.73 20.63
CA TYR A 466 -37.62 -14.09 21.76
C TYR A 466 -38.43 -12.91 21.25
N THR A 467 -39.69 -13.18 20.88
CA THR A 467 -40.63 -12.18 20.32
C THR A 467 -40.90 -11.01 21.27
N ASN A 468 -40.57 -11.17 22.56
CA ASN A 468 -40.56 -10.12 23.57
C ASN A 468 -39.20 -10.12 24.27
N SER A 469 -38.61 -8.94 24.52
CA SER A 469 -37.36 -8.72 25.27
C SER A 469 -37.47 -9.03 26.78
N PHE A 470 -38.42 -9.90 27.16
CA PHE A 470 -38.70 -10.34 28.51
C PHE A 470 -38.86 -11.86 28.56
N VAL A 471 -38.00 -12.54 29.31
CA VAL A 471 -38.04 -14.00 29.50
C VAL A 471 -38.21 -14.31 30.99
N GLU A 472 -39.16 -15.18 31.32
CA GLU A 472 -39.32 -15.69 32.69
C GLU A 472 -38.61 -17.04 32.82
N LEU A 473 -37.79 -17.19 33.87
CA LEU A 473 -37.00 -18.37 34.15
C LEU A 473 -37.03 -18.69 35.64
N PHE A 474 -36.75 -19.94 36.01
CA PHE A 474 -36.36 -20.30 37.37
C PHE A 474 -34.83 -20.26 37.49
N SER A 475 -34.34 -20.03 38.71
CA SER A 475 -32.90 -20.11 38.98
C SER A 475 -32.41 -21.54 38.75
N GLY A 476 -31.37 -21.72 37.94
CA GLY A 476 -30.90 -23.01 37.46
C GLY A 476 -31.41 -23.42 36.08
N ASP A 477 -32.27 -22.63 35.43
CA ASP A 477 -32.74 -22.90 34.07
C ASP A 477 -31.69 -22.56 33.00
N TYR A 478 -31.84 -23.20 31.84
CA TYR A 478 -31.09 -22.90 30.62
C TYR A 478 -31.74 -21.76 29.83
N LEU A 479 -30.91 -20.85 29.30
CA LEU A 479 -31.32 -19.79 28.39
C LEU A 479 -30.48 -19.86 27.12
N ALA A 480 -31.03 -20.42 26.05
CA ALA A 480 -30.33 -20.50 24.77
C ALA A 480 -30.28 -19.13 24.09
N LEU A 481 -29.08 -18.58 23.89
CA LEU A 481 -28.88 -17.33 23.15
C LEU A 481 -28.13 -17.60 21.84
N GLU A 482 -28.56 -16.95 20.76
CA GLU A 482 -27.84 -16.95 19.48
C GLU A 482 -27.59 -15.50 19.08
N PHE A 483 -26.34 -15.15 18.83
CA PHE A 483 -25.94 -13.84 18.36
C PHE A 483 -25.38 -13.94 16.94
N ALA A 484 -25.69 -12.95 16.12
CA ALA A 484 -25.08 -12.77 14.82
C ALA A 484 -24.27 -11.47 14.77
N LEU A 485 -23.15 -11.53 14.09
CA LEU A 485 -22.24 -10.43 13.84
C LEU A 485 -22.54 -9.81 12.49
N TYR A 486 -22.84 -8.51 12.50
CA TYR A 486 -23.22 -7.76 11.33
C TYR A 486 -22.16 -6.72 10.98
N ASP A 487 -21.99 -6.52 9.68
CA ASP A 487 -21.22 -5.41 9.13
C ASP A 487 -22.08 -4.12 9.05
N GLU A 488 -21.51 -3.03 8.55
CA GLU A 488 -22.15 -1.72 8.41
C GLU A 488 -23.24 -1.71 7.31
N PHE A 489 -23.28 -2.76 6.48
CA PHE A 489 -24.27 -2.96 5.42
C PHE A 489 -25.40 -3.90 5.84
N GLU A 490 -25.46 -4.29 7.13
CA GLU A 490 -26.44 -5.22 7.68
C GLU A 490 -26.32 -6.66 7.15
N ASN A 491 -25.17 -7.00 6.56
CA ASN A 491 -24.86 -8.39 6.18
C ASN A 491 -24.29 -9.14 7.38
N ILE A 492 -24.61 -10.43 7.49
CA ILE A 492 -23.94 -11.32 8.45
C ILE A 492 -22.52 -11.58 7.95
N ILE A 493 -21.53 -11.47 8.85
CA ILE A 493 -20.12 -11.69 8.51
C ILE A 493 -19.84 -13.19 8.35
N GLU A 494 -19.74 -13.66 7.11
CA GLU A 494 -19.44 -15.06 6.79
C GLU A 494 -17.94 -15.32 6.69
N ASP A 495 -17.27 -15.34 7.84
CA ASP A 495 -15.81 -15.51 7.92
C ASP A 495 -15.38 -16.99 7.98
N ILE A 496 -15.24 -17.61 6.81
CA ILE A 496 -14.74 -19.00 6.65
C ILE A 496 -13.30 -19.16 7.19
N THR A 497 -12.50 -18.09 7.15
CA THR A 497 -11.09 -18.13 7.56
C THR A 497 -10.90 -18.14 9.07
N LYS A 498 -11.97 -17.88 9.83
CA LYS A 498 -11.98 -17.79 11.30
C LYS A 498 -11.17 -16.60 11.83
N PHE A 499 -10.92 -15.58 11.01
CA PHE A 499 -10.27 -14.32 11.39
C PHE A 499 -10.91 -13.65 12.63
N TYR A 500 -12.24 -13.61 12.70
CA TYR A 500 -13.01 -13.05 13.82
C TYR A 500 -13.37 -14.08 14.90
N SER A 501 -12.86 -15.32 14.82
CA SER A 501 -13.24 -16.38 15.77
C SER A 501 -12.66 -16.21 17.18
N SER A 502 -11.64 -15.37 17.32
CA SER A 502 -11.07 -14.97 18.61
C SER A 502 -11.98 -14.02 19.39
N MET A 503 -12.89 -13.32 18.72
CA MET A 503 -13.84 -12.42 19.36
C MET A 503 -14.86 -13.23 20.16
N THR A 504 -15.01 -12.87 21.44
CA THR A 504 -15.90 -13.56 22.37
C THR A 504 -16.89 -12.61 23.02
N ILE A 505 -18.11 -13.10 23.25
CA ILE A 505 -19.13 -12.43 24.06
C ILE A 505 -19.16 -13.09 25.43
N ARG A 506 -19.11 -12.28 26.48
CA ARG A 506 -19.41 -12.68 27.85
C ARG A 506 -20.74 -12.06 28.29
N VAL A 507 -21.65 -12.91 28.74
CA VAL A 507 -22.92 -12.49 29.36
C VAL A 507 -22.71 -12.29 30.87
N THR A 508 -23.21 -11.17 31.39
CA THR A 508 -23.34 -10.89 32.82
C THR A 508 -24.75 -10.40 33.16
N LEU A 509 -25.10 -10.37 34.45
CA LEU A 509 -26.39 -9.87 34.90
C LEU A 509 -26.24 -8.53 35.64
N GLU A 510 -27.19 -7.63 35.39
CA GLU A 510 -27.35 -6.36 36.10
C GLU A 510 -28.76 -6.30 36.70
N GLU A 511 -28.86 -6.16 38.02
CA GLU A 511 -30.12 -6.16 38.75
C GLU A 511 -30.83 -4.79 38.62
N LYS A 512 -32.11 -4.76 38.18
CA LYS A 512 -32.80 -3.50 37.86
C LYS A 512 -33.15 -2.62 39.07
N ASN A 513 -33.27 -3.18 40.26
CA ASN A 513 -33.83 -2.51 41.44
C ASN A 513 -32.82 -2.28 42.57
N VAL A 514 -31.53 -2.07 42.27
CA VAL A 514 -30.52 -1.80 43.30
C VAL A 514 -30.56 -0.33 43.70
N ILE A 515 -31.27 -0.01 44.78
CA ILE A 515 -31.09 1.25 45.51
C ILE A 515 -29.65 1.27 46.01
N SER A 516 -28.89 2.29 45.61
CA SER A 516 -27.47 2.49 45.93
C SER A 516 -27.12 2.21 47.39
N LYS A 517 -26.77 0.96 47.71
CA LYS A 517 -26.20 0.57 49.00
C LYS A 517 -24.72 0.30 48.79
N ARG A 518 -23.90 1.09 49.48
CA ARG A 518 -22.47 0.88 49.60
C ARG A 518 -22.19 -0.52 50.17
N SER A 519 -21.27 -1.21 49.51
CA SER A 519 -20.36 -2.24 50.06
C SER A 519 -20.99 -3.45 50.76
N THR A 520 -21.25 -4.50 50.01
CA THR A 520 -20.61 -5.82 50.18
C THR A 520 -20.67 -6.57 48.83
N ASN A 521 -19.55 -7.09 48.34
CA ASN A 521 -19.43 -7.84 47.08
C ASN A 521 -20.08 -9.24 47.17
N ILE A 522 -21.30 -9.34 47.69
CA ILE A 522 -22.04 -10.61 47.66
C ILE A 522 -22.71 -10.67 46.29
N LEU A 523 -22.11 -11.43 45.38
CA LEU A 523 -22.71 -11.74 44.07
C LEU A 523 -24.02 -12.50 44.31
N ASN A 524 -25.15 -11.88 43.95
CA ASN A 524 -26.48 -12.49 44.04
C ASN A 524 -26.76 -13.48 42.89
N TYR A 525 -25.76 -13.78 42.08
CA TYR A 525 -25.86 -14.68 40.94
C TYR A 525 -24.51 -15.32 40.58
N TYR A 526 -24.56 -16.42 39.83
CA TYR A 526 -23.45 -16.93 39.03
C TYR A 526 -23.99 -17.56 37.75
N LEU A 527 -23.19 -17.58 36.69
CA LEU A 527 -23.58 -18.10 35.39
C LEU A 527 -22.63 -19.23 34.97
N GLU A 528 -23.15 -20.23 34.28
CA GLU A 528 -22.37 -21.28 33.61
C GLU A 528 -22.63 -21.19 32.11
N GLY A 529 -21.63 -21.46 31.26
CA GLY A 529 -21.79 -21.38 29.80
C GLY A 529 -22.04 -19.97 29.25
N ASN A 530 -21.61 -18.93 29.96
CA ASN A 530 -21.87 -17.51 29.65
C ASN A 530 -20.82 -16.85 28.75
N ILE A 531 -19.94 -17.62 28.13
CA ILE A 531 -18.95 -17.15 27.16
C ILE A 531 -19.19 -17.91 25.86
N GLY A 532 -19.20 -17.19 24.75
CA GLY A 532 -19.30 -17.79 23.41
C GLY A 532 -18.39 -17.05 22.43
N SER A 533 -17.88 -17.75 21.44
CA SER A 533 -17.08 -17.21 20.34
C SER A 533 -17.88 -17.21 19.04
N PHE A 534 -17.47 -16.34 18.11
CA PHE A 534 -18.07 -16.30 16.78
C PHE A 534 -17.46 -17.36 15.85
N LEU A 535 -18.31 -18.12 15.17
CA LEU A 535 -17.94 -19.02 14.08
C LEU A 535 -18.81 -18.67 12.89
N ASN A 536 -18.17 -18.25 11.78
CA ASN A 536 -18.87 -17.74 10.58
C ASN A 536 -19.92 -16.67 10.93
N GLY A 537 -19.55 -15.72 11.79
CA GLY A 537 -20.43 -14.63 12.22
C GLY A 537 -21.52 -15.02 13.21
N ARG A 538 -21.57 -16.25 13.70
CA ARG A 538 -22.58 -16.71 14.68
C ARG A 538 -21.95 -17.14 16.01
N CYS A 539 -22.59 -16.76 17.12
CA CYS A 539 -22.19 -17.16 18.46
C CYS A 539 -23.40 -17.82 19.15
N GLU A 540 -23.29 -19.11 19.43
CA GLU A 540 -24.35 -19.92 20.03
C GLU A 540 -24.03 -20.27 21.49
N MET A 541 -24.87 -19.83 22.42
CA MET A 541 -24.80 -20.15 23.84
C MET A 541 -25.94 -21.09 24.24
N LYS A 542 -25.89 -22.34 23.76
CA LYS A 542 -26.92 -23.36 24.03
C LYS A 542 -26.96 -23.84 25.49
N ASN A 543 -25.85 -23.69 26.20
CA ASN A 543 -25.66 -24.21 27.55
C ASN A 543 -25.57 -23.11 28.61
N LEU A 544 -26.00 -21.88 28.30
CA LEU A 544 -26.04 -20.80 29.29
C LEU A 544 -27.03 -21.16 30.38
N ARG A 545 -26.55 -21.30 31.61
CA ARG A 545 -27.34 -21.64 32.79
C ARG A 545 -27.26 -20.51 33.80
N ILE A 546 -28.42 -20.06 34.26
CA ILE A 546 -28.55 -18.85 35.08
C ILE A 546 -28.91 -19.21 36.51
N TYR A 547 -28.01 -18.96 37.45
CA TYR A 547 -28.30 -19.12 38.88
C TYR A 547 -28.34 -17.73 39.51
N ALA A 548 -29.51 -17.28 39.91
CA ALA A 548 -29.69 -15.95 40.51
C ALA A 548 -30.84 -15.98 41.51
N ASN A 549 -30.82 -15.06 42.48
CA ASN A 549 -31.95 -14.89 43.38
C ASN A 549 -33.17 -14.32 42.61
N PRO A 550 -34.40 -14.52 43.12
CA PRO A 550 -35.60 -14.02 42.44
C PRO A 550 -35.61 -12.49 42.33
N ASN A 551 -35.42 -11.98 41.12
CA ASN A 551 -35.56 -10.56 40.78
C ASN A 551 -35.64 -10.38 39.26
N GLN A 552 -35.75 -9.13 38.80
CA GLN A 552 -35.56 -8.74 37.41
C GLN A 552 -34.10 -8.33 37.16
N TYR A 553 -33.52 -8.92 36.12
CA TYR A 553 -32.16 -8.65 35.67
C TYR A 553 -32.16 -8.21 34.20
N LYS A 554 -31.20 -7.36 33.84
CA LYS A 554 -30.82 -7.06 32.47
C LYS A 554 -29.59 -7.89 32.13
N LEU A 555 -29.60 -8.55 30.97
CA LEU A 555 -28.39 -9.18 30.45
C LEU A 555 -27.49 -8.09 29.88
N LYS A 556 -26.24 -8.07 30.34
CA LYS A 556 -25.20 -7.21 29.82
C LYS A 556 -24.21 -8.06 29.04
N LEU A 557 -23.92 -7.63 27.81
CA LEU A 557 -22.94 -8.29 26.95
C LEU A 557 -21.64 -7.49 27.01
N ASN A 558 -20.55 -8.18 27.28
CA ASN A 558 -19.21 -7.63 27.19
C ASN A 558 -18.47 -8.33 26.05
N ILE A 559 -17.84 -7.57 25.18
CA ILE A 559 -17.02 -8.08 24.09
C ILE A 559 -15.57 -8.16 24.58
N GLU A 560 -14.93 -9.29 24.35
CA GLU A 560 -13.53 -9.53 24.68
C GLU A 560 -12.76 -9.90 23.38
N ASN A 561 -11.46 -9.60 23.34
CA ASN A 561 -10.56 -9.87 22.22
C ASN A 561 -10.92 -9.15 20.90
N TYR A 562 -11.46 -7.94 21.01
CA TYR A 562 -11.68 -7.05 19.86
C TYR A 562 -11.50 -5.59 20.29
N ASP A 563 -10.59 -4.88 19.62
CA ASP A 563 -10.11 -3.56 20.07
C ASP A 563 -10.91 -2.39 19.47
N LYS A 564 -11.79 -2.64 18.50
CA LYS A 564 -12.64 -1.60 17.90
C LYS A 564 -14.02 -1.57 18.57
N GLU A 565 -14.69 -0.43 18.50
CA GLU A 565 -16.05 -0.29 19.00
C GLU A 565 -17.05 -1.09 18.16
N ILE A 566 -17.93 -1.87 18.80
CA ILE A 566 -19.04 -2.59 18.18
C ILE A 566 -20.32 -2.26 18.94
N LYS A 567 -21.39 -1.92 18.22
CA LYS A 567 -22.69 -1.65 18.82
C LYS A 567 -23.39 -2.95 19.22
N LEU A 568 -24.04 -2.96 20.38
CA LEU A 568 -24.84 -4.09 20.84
C LEU A 568 -26.33 -3.76 20.64
N LYS A 569 -27.00 -4.43 19.70
CA LYS A 569 -28.44 -4.27 19.43
C LYS A 569 -29.25 -5.39 20.10
N SER A 570 -29.13 -5.48 21.43
CA SER A 570 -29.90 -6.46 22.19
C SER A 570 -30.07 -6.00 23.64
N ASP A 571 -31.34 -5.82 24.03
CA ASP A 571 -31.74 -5.58 25.41
C ASP A 571 -32.64 -6.73 25.86
N ILE A 572 -32.08 -7.69 26.60
CA ILE A 572 -32.84 -8.82 27.16
C ILE A 572 -33.03 -8.55 28.64
N THR A 573 -34.29 -8.48 29.06
CA THR A 573 -34.66 -8.53 30.47
C THR A 573 -35.07 -9.95 30.82
N ILE A 574 -34.57 -10.47 31.92
CA ILE A 574 -35.03 -11.74 32.49
C ILE A 574 -35.67 -11.49 33.85
N LYS A 575 -36.69 -12.28 34.16
CA LYS A 575 -37.26 -12.35 35.50
C LYS A 575 -37.02 -13.74 36.04
N ILE A 576 -36.28 -13.79 37.15
CA ILE A 576 -36.03 -15.02 37.88
C ILE A 576 -37.15 -15.20 38.90
N ASN A 577 -37.93 -16.25 38.72
CA ASN A 577 -39.01 -16.61 39.61
C ASN A 577 -38.49 -17.43 40.81
N ASN A 578 -39.24 -17.39 41.91
CA ASN A 578 -39.07 -18.33 43.01
C ASN A 578 -39.32 -19.76 42.54
N CYS A 579 -38.60 -20.74 43.08
CA CYS A 579 -38.86 -22.16 42.81
C CYS A 579 -40.32 -22.50 43.10
N SER A 580 -40.99 -23.19 42.16
CA SER A 580 -42.32 -23.72 42.41
C SER A 580 -42.25 -24.85 43.46
N LYS A 581 -43.41 -25.20 44.03
CA LYS A 581 -43.51 -26.31 45.01
C LYS A 581 -43.07 -27.67 44.45
N ASP A 582 -42.98 -27.79 43.12
CA ASP A 582 -42.58 -29.01 42.44
C ASP A 582 -41.05 -29.08 42.17
N HIS A 583 -40.28 -28.08 42.62
CA HIS A 583 -38.82 -28.07 42.53
C HIS A 583 -38.16 -28.25 43.90
N VAL A 584 -36.96 -28.85 43.90
CA VAL A 584 -36.08 -28.86 45.08
C VAL A 584 -35.32 -27.53 45.12
N LYS A 585 -35.42 -26.80 46.24
CA LYS A 585 -34.60 -25.62 46.47
C LYS A 585 -33.20 -26.05 46.89
N MET A 586 -32.20 -25.67 46.12
CA MET A 586 -30.79 -25.95 46.37
C MET A 586 -30.07 -24.65 46.71
N LYS A 587 -29.00 -24.73 47.52
CA LYS A 587 -28.18 -23.55 47.87
C LYS A 587 -26.72 -23.76 47.46
N LYS A 588 -26.17 -22.82 46.67
CA LYS A 588 -24.74 -22.79 46.30
C LYS A 588 -24.27 -21.34 46.26
N ASN A 589 -23.17 -21.02 46.95
CA ASN A 589 -22.55 -19.69 46.96
C ASN A 589 -23.53 -18.52 47.23
N ASN A 590 -24.41 -18.67 48.24
CA ASN A 590 -25.47 -17.71 48.60
C ASN A 590 -26.58 -17.48 47.56
N VAL A 591 -26.62 -18.27 46.49
CA VAL A 591 -27.71 -18.27 45.50
C VAL A 591 -28.61 -19.47 45.73
N ILE A 592 -29.92 -19.23 45.77
CA ILE A 592 -30.92 -20.30 45.78
C ILE A 592 -31.28 -20.64 44.33
N TYR A 593 -31.28 -21.93 43.99
CA TYR A 593 -31.65 -22.42 42.67
C TYR A 593 -32.57 -23.63 42.75
N CYS A 594 -33.25 -23.91 41.64
CA CYS A 594 -34.28 -24.92 41.52
C CYS A 594 -33.74 -26.12 40.76
N GLU A 595 -33.93 -27.32 41.29
CA GLU A 595 -33.69 -28.56 40.56
C GLU A 595 -34.98 -29.38 40.46
N THR A 596 -35.12 -30.13 39.38
CA THR A 596 -36.16 -31.17 39.29
C THR A 596 -35.88 -32.24 40.35
N PRO A 597 -36.86 -32.60 41.19
CA PRO A 597 -36.69 -33.65 42.19
C PRO A 597 -36.32 -34.98 41.53
N LYS A 598 -35.30 -35.66 42.08
CA LYS A 598 -34.91 -37.00 41.64
C LYS A 598 -35.66 -38.03 42.48
N CYS A 599 -36.47 -38.88 41.87
CA CYS A 599 -37.12 -40.00 42.57
C CYS A 599 -36.48 -41.33 42.18
N LYS A 600 -36.68 -42.35 43.02
CA LYS A 600 -36.24 -43.73 42.73
C LYS A 600 -36.78 -44.18 41.38
N SER A 601 -36.02 -45.03 40.68
CA SER A 601 -36.41 -45.60 39.38
C SER A 601 -37.74 -46.37 39.42
N THR A 602 -38.16 -46.80 40.61
CA THR A 602 -39.45 -47.46 40.86
C THR A 602 -40.65 -46.52 40.82
N CYS A 603 -40.44 -45.19 40.87
CA CYS A 603 -41.51 -44.21 40.75
C CYS A 603 -41.90 -44.03 39.26
N PRO A 604 -43.13 -44.34 38.85
CA PRO A 604 -43.56 -44.27 37.45
C PRO A 604 -43.89 -42.83 37.02
N ILE A 605 -42.87 -41.97 37.04
CA ILE A 605 -42.94 -40.61 36.50
C ILE A 605 -43.38 -40.71 35.03
N TYR A 606 -44.25 -39.79 34.59
CA TYR A 606 -44.87 -39.73 33.25
C TYR A 606 -46.09 -40.63 33.01
N HIS A 607 -46.39 -41.60 33.88
CA HIS A 607 -47.58 -42.46 33.75
C HIS A 607 -48.60 -42.20 34.86
N SER A 608 -48.21 -42.44 36.10
CA SER A 608 -49.14 -42.47 37.23
C SER A 608 -48.64 -41.76 38.49
N ALA A 609 -47.44 -41.18 38.45
CA ALA A 609 -46.87 -40.40 39.55
C ALA A 609 -46.18 -39.11 39.08
N THR A 610 -46.04 -38.16 40.00
CA THR A 610 -45.12 -37.02 39.92
C THR A 610 -44.10 -37.12 41.05
N CYS A 611 -42.87 -36.65 40.78
CA CYS A 611 -41.85 -36.55 41.81
C CYS A 611 -41.90 -35.16 42.44
N GLN A 612 -42.07 -35.10 43.77
CA GLN A 612 -42.13 -33.85 44.53
C GLN A 612 -40.94 -33.72 45.48
N SER A 613 -40.54 -32.48 45.77
CA SER A 613 -39.55 -32.19 46.80
C SER A 613 -40.05 -32.65 48.17
N TYR A 614 -39.14 -33.15 49.00
CA TYR A 614 -39.44 -33.50 50.40
C TYR A 614 -39.41 -32.31 51.36
N SER A 615 -38.83 -31.19 50.92
CA SER A 615 -38.62 -29.99 51.71
C SER A 615 -38.95 -28.73 50.90
N ASP A 616 -39.65 -27.80 51.54
CA ASP A 616 -39.86 -26.44 51.04
C ASP A 616 -38.69 -25.50 51.39
N GLU A 617 -37.77 -25.93 52.26
CA GLU A 617 -36.54 -25.22 52.64
C GLU A 617 -35.35 -25.62 51.75
N PRO A 618 -34.34 -24.73 51.56
CA PRO A 618 -33.14 -25.03 50.78
C PRO A 618 -32.32 -26.19 51.37
N VAL A 619 -31.98 -27.16 50.52
CA VAL A 619 -31.19 -28.36 50.88
C VAL A 619 -29.86 -28.38 50.13
N ASN A 620 -28.89 -29.14 50.65
CA ASN A 620 -27.56 -29.26 50.04
C ASN A 620 -27.49 -30.40 48.99
N VAL A 621 -28.39 -31.37 49.05
CA VAL A 621 -28.41 -32.56 48.19
C VAL A 621 -29.84 -32.89 47.77
N ASN A 622 -30.06 -33.05 46.47
CA ASN A 622 -31.28 -33.58 45.87
C ASN A 622 -31.27 -35.12 45.93
N ASP A 623 -31.59 -35.66 47.11
CA ASP A 623 -31.48 -37.10 47.42
C ASP A 623 -32.69 -37.89 46.91
N VAL A 624 -32.40 -38.92 46.12
CA VAL A 624 -33.36 -39.85 45.53
C VAL A 624 -34.22 -40.60 46.54
N ASN A 625 -33.71 -40.77 47.77
CA ASN A 625 -34.39 -41.49 48.84
C ASN A 625 -35.33 -40.62 49.67
N LEU A 626 -35.16 -39.29 49.60
CA LEU A 626 -35.94 -38.35 50.40
C LEU A 626 -37.12 -37.79 49.60
N ASN A 627 -36.94 -37.52 48.30
CA ASN A 627 -38.02 -37.00 47.45
C ASN A 627 -39.23 -37.92 47.38
N ILE A 628 -40.41 -37.32 47.28
CA ILE A 628 -41.69 -38.00 47.44
C ILE A 628 -42.25 -38.37 46.07
N CYS A 629 -42.47 -39.67 45.84
CA CYS A 629 -43.23 -40.15 44.69
C CYS A 629 -44.73 -40.01 45.00
N LYS A 630 -45.41 -39.04 44.39
CA LYS A 630 -46.82 -38.76 44.64
C LYS A 630 -47.67 -39.28 43.49
N CYS A 631 -48.69 -40.08 43.79
CA CYS A 631 -49.59 -40.61 42.78
C CYS A 631 -50.48 -39.53 42.18
N ASN A 632 -50.62 -39.55 40.85
CA ASN A 632 -51.53 -38.69 40.12
C ASN A 632 -52.99 -39.02 40.51
N LYS A 633 -53.89 -38.04 40.39
CA LYS A 633 -55.31 -38.24 40.70
C LYS A 633 -55.87 -39.42 39.89
N GLY A 634 -56.48 -40.40 40.57
CA GLY A 634 -56.94 -41.66 39.97
C GLY A 634 -55.96 -42.83 40.10
N TRP A 635 -54.83 -42.65 40.80
CA TRP A 635 -53.84 -43.69 41.08
C TRP A 635 -53.48 -43.72 42.58
N SER A 636 -53.16 -44.91 43.11
CA SER A 636 -52.74 -45.17 44.49
C SER A 636 -51.73 -46.32 44.57
N GLY A 637 -51.28 -46.64 45.80
CA GLY A 637 -50.23 -47.63 46.09
C GLY A 637 -48.84 -47.00 46.18
N ASP A 638 -47.89 -47.68 46.85
CA ASP A 638 -46.54 -47.16 47.11
C ASP A 638 -45.72 -46.89 45.84
N LEU A 639 -46.12 -47.51 44.72
CA LEU A 639 -45.55 -47.32 43.39
C LEU A 639 -46.54 -46.68 42.41
N CYS A 640 -47.68 -46.16 42.90
CA CYS A 640 -48.71 -45.53 42.07
C CYS A 640 -49.23 -46.41 40.92
N ASN A 641 -49.26 -47.73 41.13
CA ASN A 641 -49.63 -48.72 40.13
C ASN A 641 -51.11 -49.17 40.21
N ILE A 642 -51.85 -48.71 41.22
CA ILE A 642 -53.25 -49.10 41.45
C ILE A 642 -54.15 -47.99 40.93
N LYS A 643 -54.95 -48.26 39.90
CA LYS A 643 -55.92 -47.29 39.38
C LYS A 643 -57.17 -47.27 40.27
N ILE A 644 -57.56 -46.10 40.74
CA ILE A 644 -58.74 -45.89 41.59
C ILE A 644 -59.97 -45.81 40.68
N PHE A 645 -60.88 -46.78 40.79
CA PHE A 645 -62.17 -46.75 40.11
C PHE A 645 -63.22 -46.16 41.04
N ILE A 646 -63.99 -45.18 40.55
CA ILE A 646 -65.10 -44.58 41.30
C ILE A 646 -66.32 -45.49 41.13
N ASP A 647 -66.86 -46.02 42.23
CA ASP A 647 -68.12 -46.76 42.24
C ASP A 647 -69.28 -45.75 42.18
N PHE A 648 -69.96 -45.67 41.03
CA PHE A 648 -71.17 -44.85 40.85
C PHE A 648 -72.36 -45.64 41.41
N ARG A 649 -72.60 -45.55 42.71
CA ARG A 649 -73.86 -46.01 43.33
C ARG A 649 -74.83 -44.86 43.55
#